data_AF-A0A8W8JVS5-F1
#
_entry.id   AF-A0A8W8JVS5-F1
#
_cell.length_a   1.000
_cell.length_b   1.000
_cell.length_c   1.000
_cell.angle_alpha   90.00
_cell.angle_beta   90.00
_cell.angle_gamma   90.00
#
_symmetry.space_group_name_H-M   'P 1'
#
loop_
_entity.id
_entity.type
_entity.pdbx_description
1 polymer ?
#
loop_
_entity_poly.entity_id
_entity_poly.type
_entity_poly.pdbx_seq_one_letter_code
_entity_poly.pdbx_strand_id
1 'polypeptide(L)'
;MTAVMSHDRETTSLLMIEISLQGAKMHELFAKVLDEKDLSKAGDLFSLEDQDIVGDISTALKKIGEIIDTEDYIHNDNDQSVVEICITRVTTTIREMDTIEEHSSGLVNLLQLCQQHNLNPLTHDKDPPHAKVASDIMSCLFMHYSKAKVMMMAIPVVVNFLSSDNKELSRNVSSYLSLAALDNADLLARHMEIILNSIFRGNYILSTVLPQIYAQNRDPIIDCTARLMDILDQCDVSERSSLFQVFSMVAKTKPQTLEPHIPKLSEYLLTSVLAPLVLTMFVDMAVANPKPFVGYAAALKASGEKQPVHLIHVVQIMGSIATINEDQAQLSMEYFVSNLTQTDQAVLTVILQEIKALGLTHPDLLAQNMDKIGKLSQNGSSAVRILVQQLKEDNKKRSSTLDKEMKSVSSQTEGAVTVITVGNPPNSANPNGVIVRHMNIPPSHMSSEQSLGKSSRTSVSTGRYDRPVSPASNYTDRMSMMSSGTVSSQHGPSVESMRDGVQHFCDKHFSTIRNFISNISARIPLPEVCSVINGRHKRFLRLSFQCGGKGDQCIYNKSYFTLDTKLPKTWIHLMFLSTQAKAASALSQHDYSISRLKTCWDSLQTDRSTGSFLTLVTSSFPSAKDQDILIHELHSWRFFDVFEFNAAKKYWACFMCNHPEKMCDLMKNGAPVIAGQLREKKGRWKFLKRWKTRYFTLSGTQITYSKSDQQHETLPVSKIQSVKAVRKGYRDIPKAFEIFTADQTYTFKAKGHQNIEQWVQCLHIAVAQAHKGDDSGKGAGKVEGAGQGAGGRENVVIERPRSVMDTKL
;
A
#
# COMPACT_ATOMS: atom_id res chain seq x y z
N MET A 1 63.01 20.83 -4.54
CA MET A 1 62.92 19.43 -5.03
C MET A 1 61.56 18.78 -4.77
N THR A 2 60.83 19.17 -3.73
CA THR A 2 59.48 18.65 -3.42
C THR A 2 58.33 19.27 -4.23
N ALA A 3 58.51 20.45 -4.83
CA ALA A 3 57.50 21.11 -5.67
C ALA A 3 57.51 20.65 -7.14
N VAL A 4 58.59 20.01 -7.61
CA VAL A 4 58.68 19.48 -8.97
C VAL A 4 58.05 18.08 -9.07
N MET A 5 58.00 17.34 -7.96
CA MET A 5 57.39 16.00 -7.93
C MET A 5 55.86 16.00 -7.70
N SER A 6 55.26 17.12 -7.28
CA SER A 6 53.81 17.26 -7.15
C SER A 6 53.14 17.63 -8.47
N HIS A 7 53.81 18.43 -9.30
CA HIS A 7 53.28 18.82 -10.60
C HIS A 7 53.27 17.62 -11.57
N ASP A 8 54.33 16.81 -11.57
CA ASP A 8 54.41 15.59 -12.40
C ASP A 8 53.31 14.57 -12.10
N ARG A 9 52.83 14.46 -10.84
CA ARG A 9 51.74 13.54 -10.45
C ARG A 9 50.35 14.02 -10.86
N GLU A 10 50.10 15.32 -10.85
CA GLU A 10 48.85 15.89 -11.36
C GLU A 10 48.81 15.85 -12.89
N THR A 11 49.94 16.10 -13.57
CA THR A 11 50.00 15.98 -15.03
C THR A 11 49.93 14.52 -15.48
N THR A 12 50.53 13.55 -14.77
CA THR A 12 50.31 12.12 -15.08
C THR A 12 48.91 11.64 -14.73
N SER A 13 48.24 12.19 -13.72
CA SER A 13 46.84 11.85 -13.43
C SER A 13 45.87 12.44 -14.45
N LEU A 14 46.12 13.66 -14.95
CA LEU A 14 45.35 14.28 -16.04
C LEU A 14 45.64 13.60 -17.39
N LEU A 15 46.91 13.24 -17.67
CA LEU A 15 47.27 12.43 -18.84
C LEU A 15 46.72 11.01 -18.75
N MET A 16 46.65 10.37 -17.58
CA MET A 16 46.00 9.05 -17.45
C MET A 16 44.48 9.13 -17.62
N ILE A 17 43.84 10.25 -17.23
CA ILE A 17 42.41 10.48 -17.49
C ILE A 17 42.17 10.83 -18.96
N GLU A 18 43.01 11.64 -19.60
CA GLU A 18 42.94 11.93 -21.04
C GLU A 18 43.29 10.71 -21.92
N ILE A 19 44.26 9.89 -21.51
CA ILE A 19 44.63 8.63 -22.20
C ILE A 19 43.56 7.55 -21.98
N SER A 20 42.80 7.58 -20.88
CA SER A 20 41.64 6.70 -20.70
C SER A 20 40.39 7.18 -21.46
N LEU A 21 40.35 8.45 -21.91
CA LEU A 21 39.26 9.04 -22.68
C LEU A 21 39.51 9.06 -24.20
N GLN A 22 40.73 8.75 -24.64
CA GLN A 22 41.08 8.56 -26.05
C GLN A 22 41.14 7.07 -26.40
N GLY A 23 39.97 6.51 -26.75
CA GLY A 23 39.90 5.25 -27.50
C GLY A 23 39.15 4.10 -26.86
N ALA A 24 38.16 4.33 -25.99
CA ALA A 24 37.14 3.30 -25.74
C ALA A 24 36.29 3.17 -27.02
N LYS A 25 36.73 2.30 -27.93
CA LYS A 25 36.00 1.96 -29.15
C LYS A 25 34.68 1.35 -28.68
N MET A 26 33.58 2.07 -28.89
CA MET A 26 32.23 1.58 -28.63
C MET A 26 32.13 0.12 -29.07
N HIS A 27 31.57 -0.73 -28.20
CA HIS A 27 31.42 -2.15 -28.44
C HIS A 27 30.92 -2.40 -29.86
N GLU A 28 31.56 -3.32 -30.59
CA GLU A 28 31.37 -3.50 -32.04
C GLU A 28 29.91 -3.64 -32.44
N LEU A 29 29.10 -4.34 -31.64
CA LEU A 29 27.66 -4.45 -31.88
C LEU A 29 26.89 -3.13 -31.74
N PHE A 30 27.23 -2.27 -30.77
CA PHE A 30 26.62 -0.93 -30.70
C PHE A 30 27.03 -0.08 -31.89
N ALA A 31 28.29 -0.15 -32.31
CA ALA A 31 28.76 0.54 -33.52
C ALA A 31 28.02 0.06 -34.77
N LYS A 32 27.88 -1.25 -35.00
CA LYS A 32 27.12 -1.79 -36.14
C LYS A 32 25.65 -1.36 -36.13
N VAL A 33 25.02 -1.33 -34.97
CA VAL A 33 23.60 -1.01 -34.88
C VAL A 33 23.35 0.50 -34.99
N LEU A 34 24.20 1.34 -34.38
CA LEU A 34 24.02 2.80 -34.38
C LEU A 34 24.66 3.48 -35.61
N ASP A 35 25.85 3.06 -36.04
CA ASP A 35 26.56 3.66 -37.18
C ASP A 35 26.09 3.09 -38.52
N GLU A 36 25.99 1.76 -38.62
CA GLU A 36 25.61 1.08 -39.87
C GLU A 36 24.09 0.86 -39.98
N LYS A 37 23.33 1.20 -38.92
CA LYS A 37 21.87 1.07 -38.86
C LYS A 37 21.38 -0.36 -39.12
N ASP A 38 22.21 -1.37 -38.79
CA ASP A 38 21.94 -2.79 -39.06
C ASP A 38 20.99 -3.42 -38.04
N LEU A 39 19.68 -3.39 -38.35
CA LEU A 39 18.65 -4.03 -37.54
C LEU A 39 18.80 -5.55 -37.39
N SER A 40 19.51 -6.23 -38.30
CA SER A 40 19.70 -7.69 -38.20
C SER A 40 20.56 -8.06 -36.97
N LYS A 41 21.42 -7.14 -36.53
CA LYS A 41 22.30 -7.27 -35.36
C LYS A 41 21.75 -6.63 -34.09
N ALA A 42 20.72 -5.79 -34.20
CA ALA A 42 20.13 -5.08 -33.06
C ALA A 42 19.60 -6.03 -31.97
N GLY A 43 19.16 -7.23 -32.35
CA GLY A 43 18.78 -8.27 -31.40
C GLY A 43 19.93 -8.77 -30.53
N ASP A 44 21.15 -8.84 -31.07
CA ASP A 44 22.31 -9.43 -30.40
C ASP A 44 22.85 -8.56 -29.26
N LEU A 45 22.51 -7.26 -29.24
CA LEU A 45 22.84 -6.33 -28.15
C LEU A 45 22.42 -6.84 -26.76
N PHE A 46 21.33 -7.63 -26.70
CA PHE A 46 20.79 -8.16 -25.45
C PHE A 46 21.39 -9.49 -25.02
N SER A 47 22.37 -9.99 -25.78
CA SER A 47 23.20 -11.13 -25.38
C SER A 47 24.52 -10.68 -24.76
N LEU A 48 24.85 -9.39 -24.83
CA LEU A 48 26.03 -8.79 -24.19
C LEU A 48 25.84 -8.66 -22.69
N GLU A 49 26.91 -8.84 -21.91
CA GLU A 49 26.89 -8.57 -20.48
C GLU A 49 26.87 -7.06 -20.22
N ASP A 50 26.19 -6.64 -19.15
CA ASP A 50 26.01 -5.21 -18.85
C ASP A 50 27.35 -4.52 -18.51
N GLN A 51 28.32 -5.26 -17.94
CA GLN A 51 29.65 -4.76 -17.60
C GLN A 51 30.47 -4.38 -18.85
N ASP A 52 30.27 -5.08 -19.96
CA ASP A 52 31.05 -4.86 -21.19
C ASP A 52 30.63 -3.58 -21.93
N ILE A 53 29.43 -3.08 -21.66
CA ILE A 53 28.83 -1.96 -22.41
C ILE A 53 28.51 -0.74 -21.54
N VAL A 54 28.63 -0.83 -20.21
CA VAL A 54 28.34 0.30 -19.31
C VAL A 54 29.21 1.53 -19.63
N GLY A 55 30.47 1.31 -20.01
CA GLY A 55 31.37 2.38 -20.43
C GLY A 55 30.98 3.06 -21.75
N ASP A 56 30.18 2.40 -22.59
CA ASP A 56 29.78 2.90 -23.90
C ASP A 56 28.49 3.71 -23.88
N ILE A 57 27.74 3.68 -22.77
CA ILE A 57 26.40 4.28 -22.65
C ILE A 57 26.41 5.76 -23.05
N SER A 58 27.38 6.54 -22.57
CA SER A 58 27.46 7.97 -22.88
C SER A 58 27.65 8.22 -24.38
N THR A 59 28.48 7.42 -25.05
CA THR A 59 28.69 7.49 -26.50
C THR A 59 27.46 7.01 -27.27
N ALA A 60 26.79 5.95 -26.79
CA ALA A 60 25.56 5.44 -27.39
C ALA A 60 24.42 6.48 -27.32
N LEU A 61 24.24 7.14 -26.17
CA LEU A 61 23.28 8.24 -26.00
C LEU A 61 23.55 9.38 -26.97
N LYS A 62 24.82 9.76 -27.17
CA LYS A 62 25.20 10.79 -28.15
C LYS A 62 24.79 10.41 -29.57
N LYS A 63 25.12 9.19 -30.02
CA LYS A 63 24.75 8.71 -31.37
C LYS A 63 23.25 8.56 -31.55
N ILE A 64 22.53 8.14 -30.52
CA ILE A 64 21.05 8.15 -30.53
C ILE A 64 20.55 9.58 -30.77
N GLY A 65 21.14 10.57 -30.09
CA GLY A 65 20.86 11.99 -30.31
C GLY A 65 21.04 12.41 -31.77
N GLU A 66 22.17 12.05 -32.37
CA GLU A 66 22.48 12.34 -33.78
C GLU A 66 21.43 11.73 -34.74
N ILE A 67 20.91 10.53 -34.45
CA ILE A 67 19.87 9.88 -35.27
C ILE A 67 18.51 10.55 -35.08
N ILE A 68 18.10 10.89 -33.85
CA ILE A 68 16.76 11.47 -33.62
C ILE A 68 16.65 12.92 -34.09
N ASP A 69 17.77 13.61 -34.28
CA ASP A 69 17.81 14.99 -34.76
C ASP A 69 17.74 15.10 -36.29
N THR A 70 17.75 13.98 -37.03
CA THR A 70 17.63 14.03 -38.48
C THR A 70 16.21 14.36 -38.92
N GLU A 71 16.08 15.14 -40.01
CA GLU A 71 14.77 15.52 -40.57
C GLU A 71 13.94 14.31 -41.03
N ASP A 72 14.60 13.23 -41.47
CA ASP A 72 13.96 12.01 -41.96
C ASP A 72 13.49 11.06 -40.86
N TYR A 73 13.91 11.26 -39.60
CA TYR A 73 13.65 10.33 -38.50
C TYR A 73 12.17 10.04 -38.31
N ILE A 74 11.29 11.04 -38.53
CA ILE A 74 9.83 10.90 -38.40
C ILE A 74 9.26 9.86 -39.39
N HIS A 75 9.88 9.69 -40.55
CA HIS A 75 9.42 8.82 -41.63
C HIS A 75 10.30 7.58 -41.83
N ASN A 76 11.44 7.49 -41.14
CA ASN A 76 12.39 6.40 -41.26
C ASN A 76 12.14 5.31 -40.20
N ASP A 77 11.34 4.30 -40.56
CA ASP A 77 11.00 3.16 -39.69
C ASP A 77 12.23 2.36 -39.21
N ASN A 78 13.31 2.35 -40.01
CA ASN A 78 14.54 1.65 -39.68
C ASN A 78 15.25 2.34 -38.51
N ASP A 79 15.45 3.66 -38.63
CA ASP A 79 16.12 4.48 -37.62
C ASP A 79 15.30 4.55 -36.33
N GLN A 80 13.97 4.66 -36.42
CA GLN A 80 13.08 4.55 -35.27
C GLN A 80 13.27 3.23 -34.52
N SER A 81 13.37 2.11 -35.25
CA SER A 81 13.57 0.79 -34.65
C SER A 81 14.97 0.64 -34.02
N VAL A 82 16.00 1.19 -34.66
CA VAL A 82 17.38 1.24 -34.14
C VAL A 82 17.42 2.01 -32.82
N VAL A 83 16.84 3.22 -32.80
CA VAL A 83 16.77 4.07 -31.62
C VAL A 83 15.98 3.40 -30.50
N GLU A 84 14.80 2.86 -30.79
CA GLU A 84 13.96 2.18 -29.79
C GLU A 84 14.73 1.01 -29.14
N ILE A 85 15.38 0.17 -29.94
CA ILE A 85 16.19 -0.95 -29.43
C ILE A 85 17.38 -0.46 -28.59
N CYS A 86 18.12 0.53 -29.08
CA CYS A 86 19.32 1.03 -28.41
C CYS A 86 18.98 1.76 -27.09
N ILE A 87 17.96 2.62 -27.08
CA ILE A 87 17.44 3.23 -25.83
C ILE A 87 17.06 2.15 -24.85
N THR A 88 16.39 1.09 -25.31
CA THR A 88 16.04 0.00 -24.42
C THR A 88 17.27 -0.68 -23.81
N ARG A 89 18.30 -0.97 -24.61
CA ARG A 89 19.53 -1.59 -24.12
C ARG A 89 20.27 -0.66 -23.15
N VAL A 90 20.38 0.61 -23.50
CA VAL A 90 21.02 1.61 -22.65
C VAL A 90 20.28 1.72 -21.30
N THR A 91 18.98 1.99 -21.31
CA THR A 91 18.19 2.15 -20.07
C THR A 91 18.15 0.89 -19.21
N THR A 92 18.19 -0.30 -19.82
CA THR A 92 18.33 -1.55 -19.05
C THR A 92 19.69 -1.69 -18.41
N THR A 93 20.77 -1.42 -19.13
CA THR A 93 22.14 -1.45 -18.59
C THR A 93 22.30 -0.47 -17.43
N ILE A 94 21.82 0.78 -17.60
CA ILE A 94 21.83 1.79 -16.52
C ILE A 94 21.14 1.26 -15.26
N ARG A 95 19.99 0.59 -15.41
CA ARG A 95 19.22 0.06 -14.28
C ARG A 95 19.92 -1.12 -13.61
N GLU A 96 20.40 -2.10 -14.37
CA GLU A 96 21.03 -3.30 -13.80
C GLU A 96 22.39 -2.98 -13.15
N MET A 97 23.09 -1.96 -13.64
CA MET A 97 24.38 -1.50 -13.11
C MET A 97 24.25 -0.36 -12.07
N ASP A 98 23.04 0.14 -11.82
CA ASP A 98 22.72 1.32 -10.98
C ASP A 98 23.55 2.60 -11.29
N THR A 99 23.92 2.82 -12.56
CA THR A 99 24.77 3.95 -13.00
C THR A 99 23.97 5.18 -13.44
N ILE A 100 22.73 5.34 -12.98
CA ILE A 100 21.86 6.44 -13.41
C ILE A 100 22.45 7.84 -13.15
N GLU A 101 23.19 8.04 -12.05
CA GLU A 101 23.78 9.34 -11.74
C GLU A 101 24.84 9.74 -12.80
N GLU A 102 25.57 8.78 -13.34
CA GLU A 102 26.63 8.99 -14.34
C GLU A 102 26.07 9.37 -15.71
N HIS A 103 24.91 8.80 -16.09
CA HIS A 103 24.34 8.95 -17.43
C HIS A 103 23.09 9.84 -17.50
N SER A 104 22.62 10.35 -16.36
CA SER A 104 21.43 11.21 -16.28
C SER A 104 21.53 12.47 -17.14
N SER A 105 22.71 13.07 -17.25
CA SER A 105 22.95 14.24 -18.12
C SER A 105 22.68 13.91 -19.60
N GLY A 106 23.18 12.77 -20.09
CA GLY A 106 22.94 12.32 -21.47
C GLY A 106 21.46 12.02 -21.75
N LEU A 107 20.77 11.39 -20.79
CA LEU A 107 19.33 11.14 -20.89
C LEU A 107 18.52 12.45 -20.92
N VAL A 108 18.85 13.41 -20.06
CA VAL A 108 18.17 14.72 -20.03
C VAL A 108 18.44 15.51 -21.31
N ASN A 109 19.64 15.45 -21.89
CA ASN A 109 19.94 16.07 -23.18
C ASN A 109 19.06 15.50 -24.31
N LEU A 110 18.83 14.18 -24.34
CA LEU A 110 17.91 13.57 -25.30
C LEU A 110 16.46 14.02 -25.12
N LEU A 111 16.01 14.24 -23.87
CA LEU A 111 14.69 14.81 -23.61
C LEU A 111 14.58 16.24 -24.15
N GLN A 112 15.58 17.08 -23.91
CA GLN A 112 15.62 18.44 -24.44
C GLN A 112 15.60 18.43 -25.98
N LEU A 113 16.33 17.51 -26.60
CA LEU A 113 16.33 17.33 -28.05
C LEU A 113 14.92 16.95 -28.55
N CYS A 114 14.27 15.99 -27.90
CA CYS A 114 12.88 15.62 -28.25
C CYS A 114 11.89 16.78 -28.14
N GLN A 115 12.10 17.74 -27.25
CA GLN A 115 11.24 18.94 -27.11
C GLN A 115 11.35 19.91 -28.30
N GLN A 116 12.43 19.86 -29.06
CA GLN A 116 12.62 20.70 -30.24
C GLN A 116 11.85 20.16 -31.46
N HIS A 117 11.39 18.90 -31.39
CA HIS A 117 10.68 18.21 -32.46
C HIS A 117 9.17 18.10 -32.17
N ASN A 118 8.38 17.73 -33.17
CA ASN A 118 6.93 17.64 -33.02
C ASN A 118 6.53 16.46 -32.10
N LEU A 119 6.02 16.79 -30.92
CA LEU A 119 5.51 15.82 -29.93
C LEU A 119 4.03 15.48 -30.10
N ASN A 120 3.32 16.17 -30.99
CA ASN A 120 1.88 16.02 -31.16
C ASN A 120 1.54 14.89 -32.15
N PRO A 121 0.55 14.03 -31.83
CA PRO A 121 0.15 12.93 -32.69
C PRO A 121 -0.46 13.44 -34.00
N LEU A 122 0.04 12.95 -35.13
CA LEU A 122 -0.47 13.29 -36.48
C LEU A 122 -1.78 12.57 -36.83
N THR A 123 -2.05 11.43 -36.18
CA THR A 123 -3.26 10.62 -36.35
C THR A 123 -3.78 10.16 -35.00
N HIS A 124 -5.11 9.98 -34.88
CA HIS A 124 -5.73 9.44 -33.67
C HIS A 124 -5.11 8.05 -33.39
N ASP A 125 -4.33 7.92 -32.32
CA ASP A 125 -3.69 6.70 -31.78
C ASP A 125 -2.22 6.39 -32.17
N LYS A 126 -1.44 7.32 -32.75
CA LYS A 126 0.01 7.11 -32.90
C LYS A 126 0.84 8.28 -32.40
N ASP A 127 1.54 8.08 -31.29
CA ASP A 127 2.57 8.99 -30.82
C ASP A 127 3.69 9.14 -31.86
N PRO A 128 4.19 10.37 -32.08
CA PRO A 128 5.37 10.60 -32.90
C PRO A 128 6.59 9.92 -32.26
N PRO A 129 7.63 9.60 -33.04
CA PRO A 129 8.76 8.84 -32.54
C PRO A 129 9.51 9.56 -31.41
N HIS A 130 9.63 10.90 -31.45
CA HIS A 130 10.21 11.69 -30.36
C HIS A 130 9.41 11.59 -29.05
N ALA A 131 8.07 11.51 -29.12
CA ALA A 131 7.25 11.33 -27.92
C ALA A 131 7.46 9.95 -27.28
N LYS A 132 7.69 8.90 -28.08
CA LYS A 132 8.03 7.56 -27.57
C LYS A 132 9.39 7.54 -26.91
N VAL A 133 10.40 8.12 -27.56
CA VAL A 133 11.75 8.30 -27.01
C VAL A 133 11.69 9.03 -25.68
N ALA A 134 10.97 10.15 -25.63
CA ALA A 134 10.79 10.91 -24.40
C ALA A 134 10.12 10.10 -23.29
N SER A 135 9.07 9.34 -23.61
CA SER A 135 8.36 8.48 -22.66
C SER A 135 9.28 7.41 -22.04
N ASP A 136 10.11 6.74 -22.85
CA ASP A 136 11.05 5.71 -22.38
C ASP A 136 12.15 6.30 -21.49
N ILE A 137 12.70 7.45 -21.87
CA ILE A 137 13.71 8.15 -21.07
C ILE A 137 13.13 8.65 -19.74
N MET A 138 11.94 9.26 -19.75
CA MET A 138 11.26 9.68 -18.54
C MET A 138 10.96 8.50 -17.62
N SER A 139 10.53 7.37 -18.16
CA SER A 139 10.33 6.14 -17.38
C SER A 139 11.63 5.71 -16.69
N CYS A 140 12.76 5.76 -17.38
CA CYS A 140 14.06 5.42 -16.80
C CYS A 140 14.46 6.39 -15.68
N LEU A 141 14.33 7.71 -15.89
CA LEU A 141 14.72 8.72 -14.90
C LEU A 141 13.86 8.65 -13.63
N PHE A 142 12.54 8.56 -13.78
CA PHE A 142 11.62 8.60 -12.63
C PHE A 142 11.47 7.27 -11.90
N MET A 143 12.07 6.18 -12.39
CA MET A 143 12.30 4.99 -11.54
C MET A 143 13.27 5.29 -10.39
N HIS A 144 14.08 6.35 -10.50
CA HIS A 144 15.04 6.79 -9.50
C HIS A 144 14.66 8.16 -8.90
N TYR A 145 13.36 8.41 -8.71
CA TYR A 145 12.84 9.70 -8.20
C TYR A 145 13.41 10.11 -6.83
N SER A 146 13.90 9.17 -6.03
CA SER A 146 14.53 9.45 -4.73
C SER A 146 15.98 9.97 -4.84
N LYS A 147 16.63 9.88 -6.01
CA LYS A 147 17.99 10.40 -6.24
C LYS A 147 17.94 11.88 -6.58
N ALA A 148 18.19 12.75 -5.59
CA ALA A 148 18.10 14.21 -5.71
C ALA A 148 18.91 14.79 -6.89
N LYS A 149 20.14 14.32 -7.13
CA LYS A 149 20.97 14.79 -8.26
C LYS A 149 20.30 14.57 -9.62
N VAL A 150 19.68 13.40 -9.81
CA VAL A 150 18.98 13.05 -11.04
C VAL A 150 17.75 13.94 -11.21
N MET A 151 16.96 14.10 -10.14
CA MET A 151 15.73 14.92 -10.18
C MET A 151 16.00 16.42 -10.39
N MET A 152 17.09 16.96 -9.83
CA MET A 152 17.52 18.34 -10.08
C MET A 152 17.75 18.63 -11.58
N MET A 153 18.19 17.64 -12.35
CA MET A 153 18.37 17.77 -13.80
C MET A 153 17.09 17.45 -14.58
N ALA A 154 16.37 16.40 -14.18
CA ALA A 154 15.24 15.89 -14.93
C ALA A 154 13.98 16.76 -14.81
N ILE A 155 13.61 17.21 -13.60
CA ILE A 155 12.35 17.94 -13.35
C ILE A 155 12.24 19.21 -14.22
N PRO A 156 13.25 20.10 -14.30
CA PRO A 156 13.13 21.34 -15.07
C PRO A 156 12.84 21.12 -16.56
N VAL A 157 13.34 20.02 -17.12
CA VAL A 157 13.08 19.65 -18.52
C VAL A 157 11.72 18.97 -18.66
N VAL A 158 11.42 18.02 -17.78
CA VAL A 158 10.23 17.17 -17.88
C VAL A 158 8.94 17.96 -17.70
N VAL A 159 8.93 18.96 -16.82
CA VAL A 159 7.73 19.77 -16.57
C VAL A 159 7.26 20.51 -17.83
N ASN A 160 8.17 20.87 -18.74
CA ASN A 160 7.81 21.53 -20.01
C ASN A 160 7.00 20.63 -20.95
N PHE A 161 7.08 19.29 -20.81
CA PHE A 161 6.23 18.37 -21.59
C PHE A 161 4.74 18.48 -21.22
N LEU A 162 4.40 19.03 -20.04
CA LEU A 162 3.01 19.32 -19.67
C LEU A 162 2.34 20.35 -20.59
N SER A 163 3.14 21.21 -21.22
CA SER A 163 2.67 22.26 -22.13
C SER A 163 2.38 21.73 -23.54
N SER A 164 2.75 20.48 -23.85
CA SER A 164 2.45 19.83 -25.14
C SER A 164 0.95 19.53 -25.30
N ASP A 165 0.46 19.55 -26.54
CA ASP A 165 -0.93 19.18 -26.86
C ASP A 165 -1.13 17.66 -26.90
N ASN A 166 -0.05 16.88 -26.73
CA ASN A 166 -0.12 15.44 -26.58
C ASN A 166 -0.66 15.06 -25.19
N LYS A 167 -1.96 14.77 -25.14
CA LYS A 167 -2.67 14.41 -23.90
C LYS A 167 -2.12 13.16 -23.22
N GLU A 168 -1.70 12.14 -23.97
CA GLU A 168 -1.17 10.89 -23.39
C GLU A 168 0.19 11.14 -22.74
N LEU A 169 1.08 11.85 -23.44
CA LEU A 169 2.39 12.26 -22.93
C LEU A 169 2.24 13.14 -21.69
N SER A 170 1.37 14.15 -21.75
CA SER A 170 1.08 15.04 -20.61
C SER A 170 0.57 14.26 -19.39
N ARG A 171 -0.29 13.25 -19.59
CA ARG A 171 -0.80 12.37 -18.51
C ARG A 171 0.30 11.48 -17.91
N ASN A 172 1.22 10.98 -18.73
CA ASN A 172 2.37 10.20 -18.27
C ASN A 172 3.30 11.05 -17.42
N VAL A 173 3.59 12.28 -17.87
CA VAL A 173 4.36 13.26 -17.12
C VAL A 173 3.71 13.54 -15.77
N SER A 174 2.39 13.79 -15.72
CA SER A 174 1.68 13.98 -14.44
C SER A 174 1.90 12.84 -13.46
N SER A 175 1.85 11.60 -13.95
CA SER A 175 2.05 10.40 -13.12
C SER A 175 3.47 10.35 -12.52
N TYR A 176 4.48 10.75 -13.31
CA TYR A 176 5.86 10.85 -12.85
C TYR A 176 6.09 11.99 -11.86
N LEU A 177 5.48 13.15 -12.09
CA LEU A 177 5.56 14.29 -11.17
C LEU A 177 4.85 13.99 -9.84
N SER A 178 3.76 13.22 -9.84
CA SER A 178 3.14 12.71 -8.61
C SER A 178 4.08 11.83 -7.78
N LEU A 179 4.96 11.05 -8.41
CA LEU A 179 5.99 10.28 -7.71
C LEU A 179 7.09 11.19 -7.18
N ALA A 180 7.59 12.12 -8.01
CA ALA A 180 8.65 13.04 -7.60
C ALA A 180 8.22 13.98 -6.47
N ALA A 181 6.93 14.30 -6.35
CA ALA A 181 6.38 15.14 -5.29
C ALA A 181 6.54 14.56 -3.88
N LEU A 182 6.81 13.25 -3.75
CA LEU A 182 7.05 12.61 -2.45
C LEU A 182 8.35 13.11 -1.81
N ASP A 183 9.42 13.22 -2.59
CA ASP A 183 10.77 13.52 -2.10
C ASP A 183 11.33 14.87 -2.59
N ASN A 184 10.76 15.45 -3.67
CA ASN A 184 11.31 16.61 -4.39
C ASN A 184 10.27 17.73 -4.56
N ALA A 185 9.39 17.93 -3.58
CA ALA A 185 8.34 18.94 -3.63
C ALA A 185 8.89 20.37 -3.80
N ASP A 186 10.09 20.65 -3.26
CA ASP A 186 10.78 21.94 -3.35
C ASP A 186 11.20 22.27 -4.78
N LEU A 187 11.66 21.28 -5.55
CA LEU A 187 12.01 21.44 -6.97
C LEU A 187 10.75 21.69 -7.81
N LEU A 188 9.67 20.95 -7.57
CA LEU A 188 8.40 21.11 -8.28
C LEU A 188 7.75 22.48 -8.01
N ALA A 189 7.87 23.00 -6.79
CA ALA A 189 7.33 24.30 -6.41
C ALA A 189 7.89 25.47 -7.26
N ARG A 190 9.09 25.32 -7.82
CA ARG A 190 9.69 26.30 -8.75
C ARG A 190 9.00 26.35 -10.11
N HIS A 191 8.23 25.32 -10.46
CA HIS A 191 7.51 25.19 -11.73
C HIS A 191 5.98 25.20 -11.55
N MET A 192 5.50 25.80 -10.44
CA MET A 192 4.09 25.81 -10.06
C MET A 192 3.17 26.39 -11.14
N GLU A 193 3.60 27.42 -11.85
CA GLU A 193 2.81 28.04 -12.92
C GLU A 193 2.49 27.06 -14.06
N ILE A 194 3.47 26.26 -14.49
CA ILE A 194 3.29 25.25 -15.56
C ILE A 194 2.32 24.16 -15.09
N ILE A 195 2.47 23.71 -13.84
CA ILE A 195 1.60 22.70 -13.22
C ILE A 195 0.15 23.21 -13.16
N LEU A 196 -0.07 24.42 -12.64
CA LEU A 196 -1.39 25.04 -12.54
C LEU A 196 -2.03 25.23 -13.92
N ASN A 197 -1.27 25.72 -14.90
CA ASN A 197 -1.76 25.86 -16.27
C ASN A 197 -2.17 24.52 -16.88
N SER A 198 -1.44 23.43 -16.60
CA SER A 198 -1.81 22.09 -17.05
C SER A 198 -3.09 21.57 -16.39
N ILE A 199 -3.27 21.82 -15.08
CA ILE A 199 -4.52 21.51 -14.36
C ILE A 199 -5.70 22.22 -15.03
N PHE A 200 -5.57 23.52 -15.31
CA PHE A 200 -6.63 24.31 -15.95
C PHE A 200 -6.90 23.92 -17.41
N ARG A 201 -6.00 23.17 -18.06
CA ARG A 201 -6.22 22.55 -19.39
C ARG A 201 -6.92 21.19 -19.32
N GLY A 202 -7.23 20.69 -18.12
CA GLY A 202 -7.95 19.43 -17.90
C GLY A 202 -7.09 18.27 -17.39
N ASN A 203 -5.81 18.49 -17.06
CA ASN A 203 -4.94 17.47 -16.50
C ASN A 203 -5.07 17.40 -14.97
N TYR A 204 -6.24 16.95 -14.50
CA TYR A 204 -6.64 17.04 -13.09
C TYR A 204 -5.83 16.14 -12.13
N ILE A 205 -5.13 15.13 -12.64
CA ILE A 205 -4.23 14.26 -11.86
C ILE A 205 -3.18 15.09 -11.11
N LEU A 206 -2.72 16.20 -11.70
CA LEU A 206 -1.75 17.10 -11.07
C LEU A 206 -2.29 17.79 -9.81
N SER A 207 -3.61 17.80 -9.59
CA SER A 207 -4.21 18.27 -8.33
C SER A 207 -3.70 17.47 -7.12
N THR A 208 -3.28 16.22 -7.34
CA THR A 208 -2.69 15.35 -6.29
C THR A 208 -1.31 15.81 -5.81
N VAL A 209 -0.63 16.66 -6.58
CA VAL A 209 0.70 17.21 -6.29
C VAL A 209 0.59 18.53 -5.50
N LEU A 210 -0.54 19.22 -5.61
CA LEU A 210 -0.74 20.54 -5.01
C LEU A 210 -0.52 20.57 -3.48
N PRO A 211 -0.97 19.59 -2.68
CA PRO A 211 -0.74 19.61 -1.23
C PRO A 211 0.74 19.65 -0.85
N GLN A 212 1.60 18.87 -1.52
CA GLN A 212 3.03 18.82 -1.20
C GLN A 212 3.73 20.10 -1.63
N ILE A 213 3.44 20.63 -2.82
CA ILE A 213 4.08 21.86 -3.31
C ILE A 213 3.56 23.12 -2.59
N TYR A 214 2.33 23.12 -2.09
CA TYR A 214 1.80 24.21 -1.26
C TYR A 214 2.64 24.40 0.01
N ALA A 215 3.14 23.31 0.61
CA ALA A 215 4.00 23.41 1.79
C ALA A 215 5.29 24.21 1.51
N GLN A 216 5.75 24.25 0.25
CA GLN A 216 6.99 24.91 -0.18
C GLN A 216 6.75 26.32 -0.73
N ASN A 217 5.69 26.52 -1.51
CA ASN A 217 5.31 27.82 -2.07
C ASN A 217 3.77 27.96 -2.10
N ARG A 218 3.22 28.90 -1.32
CA ARG A 218 1.77 29.01 -1.08
C ARG A 218 1.08 30.00 -2.00
N ASP A 219 1.75 31.09 -2.36
CA ASP A 219 1.12 32.27 -2.95
C ASP A 219 0.43 31.98 -4.30
N PRO A 220 1.06 31.27 -5.27
CA PRO A 220 0.42 31.04 -6.56
C PRO A 220 -0.86 30.20 -6.47
N ILE A 221 -0.92 29.27 -5.51
CA ILE A 221 -2.13 28.46 -5.26
C ILE A 221 -3.22 29.29 -4.60
N ILE A 222 -2.85 30.16 -3.64
CA ILE A 222 -3.79 31.08 -3.00
C ILE A 222 -4.43 31.98 -4.07
N ASP A 223 -3.62 32.57 -4.95
CA ASP A 223 -4.07 33.49 -5.99
C ASP A 223 -5.00 32.82 -7.01
N CYS A 224 -4.84 31.52 -7.27
CA CYS A 224 -5.70 30.78 -8.19
C CYS A 224 -6.83 29.98 -7.51
N THR A 225 -7.10 30.18 -6.21
CA THR A 225 -8.10 29.41 -5.45
C THR A 225 -9.48 29.42 -6.12
N ALA A 226 -9.94 30.58 -6.59
CA ALA A 226 -11.23 30.69 -7.28
C ALA A 226 -11.31 29.81 -8.53
N ARG A 227 -10.26 29.79 -9.35
CA ARG A 227 -10.18 28.94 -10.56
C ARG A 227 -10.13 27.45 -10.21
N LEU A 228 -9.48 27.09 -9.10
CA LEU A 228 -9.48 25.71 -8.60
C LEU A 228 -10.86 25.26 -8.10
N MET A 229 -11.69 26.18 -7.59
CA MET A 229 -13.08 25.88 -7.22
C MET A 229 -13.95 25.55 -8.43
N ASP A 230 -13.69 26.17 -9.59
CA ASP A 230 -14.46 25.97 -10.82
C ASP A 230 -14.28 24.56 -11.42
N ILE A 231 -13.13 23.92 -11.17
CA ILE A 231 -12.82 22.58 -11.71
C ILE A 231 -13.29 21.43 -10.81
N LEU A 232 -13.78 21.69 -9.60
CA LEU A 232 -14.15 20.67 -8.61
C LEU A 232 -15.08 19.59 -9.17
N ASP A 233 -16.09 20.01 -9.94
CA ASP A 233 -17.13 19.11 -10.47
C ASP A 233 -16.63 18.24 -11.63
N GLN A 234 -15.48 18.60 -12.21
CA GLN A 234 -14.86 17.88 -13.33
C GLN A 234 -13.83 16.83 -12.86
N CYS A 235 -13.34 16.99 -11.63
CA CYS A 235 -12.34 16.11 -11.02
C CYS A 235 -12.98 14.79 -10.56
N ASP A 236 -12.20 13.73 -10.43
CA ASP A 236 -12.61 12.49 -9.77
C ASP A 236 -12.56 12.59 -8.23
N VAL A 237 -12.87 11.51 -7.51
CA VAL A 237 -12.89 11.51 -6.03
C VAL A 237 -11.50 11.75 -5.43
N SER A 238 -10.45 11.21 -6.03
CA SER A 238 -9.06 11.33 -5.54
C SER A 238 -8.51 12.74 -5.78
N GLU A 239 -8.75 13.27 -6.97
CA GLU A 239 -8.40 14.63 -7.38
C GLU A 239 -9.13 15.66 -6.52
N ARG A 240 -10.46 15.51 -6.33
CA ARG A 240 -11.24 16.35 -5.42
C ARG A 240 -10.71 16.31 -3.99
N SER A 241 -10.43 15.12 -3.46
CA SER A 241 -9.88 14.98 -2.11
C SER A 241 -8.59 15.80 -1.93
N SER A 242 -7.72 15.77 -2.94
CA SER A 242 -6.46 16.53 -2.94
C SER A 242 -6.71 18.04 -2.99
N LEU A 243 -7.68 18.50 -3.80
CA LEU A 243 -8.09 19.91 -3.81
C LEU A 243 -8.67 20.35 -2.45
N PHE A 244 -9.50 19.51 -1.81
CA PHE A 244 -10.01 19.80 -0.46
C PHE A 244 -8.91 19.87 0.60
N GLN A 245 -7.86 19.05 0.48
CA GLN A 245 -6.68 19.18 1.36
C GLN A 245 -6.00 20.54 1.17
N VAL A 246 -5.79 20.96 -0.08
CA VAL A 246 -5.25 22.30 -0.39
C VAL A 246 -6.14 23.40 0.16
N PHE A 247 -7.45 23.34 -0.06
CA PHE A 247 -8.38 24.34 0.49
C PHE A 247 -8.37 24.36 2.02
N SER A 248 -8.22 23.21 2.69
CA SER A 248 -8.03 23.16 4.14
C SER A 248 -6.73 23.86 4.57
N MET A 249 -5.64 23.72 3.80
CA MET A 249 -4.38 24.43 4.06
C MET A 249 -4.51 25.95 3.80
N VAL A 250 -5.26 26.34 2.78
CA VAL A 250 -5.60 27.74 2.47
C VAL A 250 -6.46 28.34 3.58
N ALA A 251 -7.46 27.61 4.10
CA ALA A 251 -8.30 28.06 5.21
C ALA A 251 -7.49 28.39 6.48
N LYS A 252 -6.41 27.65 6.75
CA LYS A 252 -5.48 27.94 7.85
C LYS A 252 -4.62 29.17 7.63
N THR A 253 -4.33 29.51 6.38
CA THR A 253 -3.35 30.56 6.05
C THR A 253 -4.04 31.89 5.69
N LYS A 254 -5.05 31.85 4.82
CA LYS A 254 -5.79 33.02 4.32
C LYS A 254 -7.28 32.69 4.10
N PRO A 255 -8.07 32.45 5.17
CA PRO A 255 -9.45 31.97 5.06
C PRO A 255 -10.40 32.88 4.26
N GLN A 256 -10.10 34.18 4.18
CA GLN A 256 -10.88 35.16 3.42
C GLN A 256 -11.05 34.80 1.93
N THR A 257 -10.09 34.07 1.33
CA THR A 257 -10.18 33.67 -0.09
C THR A 257 -11.24 32.59 -0.33
N LEU A 258 -11.65 31.86 0.71
CA LEU A 258 -12.63 30.77 0.63
C LEU A 258 -14.04 31.22 1.02
N GLU A 259 -14.20 32.38 1.66
CA GLU A 259 -15.51 32.90 2.10
C GLU A 259 -16.55 32.97 0.97
N PRO A 260 -16.23 33.44 -0.25
CA PRO A 260 -17.20 33.48 -1.35
C PRO A 260 -17.67 32.09 -1.80
N HIS A 261 -16.91 31.04 -1.47
CA HIS A 261 -17.14 29.68 -1.93
C HIS A 261 -17.84 28.79 -0.89
N ILE A 262 -18.15 29.29 0.31
CA ILE A 262 -18.91 28.57 1.34
C ILE A 262 -20.20 27.91 0.80
N PRO A 263 -21.04 28.59 -0.03
CA PRO A 263 -22.23 27.95 -0.60
C PRO A 263 -21.90 26.65 -1.35
N LYS A 264 -20.92 26.71 -2.28
CA LYS A 264 -20.51 25.53 -3.08
C LYS A 264 -19.90 24.45 -2.20
N LEU A 265 -19.07 24.82 -1.23
CA LEU A 265 -18.43 23.87 -0.31
C LEU A 265 -19.45 23.16 0.59
N SER A 266 -20.54 23.84 0.94
CA SER A 266 -21.61 23.28 1.78
C SER A 266 -22.38 22.14 1.09
N GLU A 267 -22.44 22.11 -0.24
CA GLU A 267 -23.08 21.03 -1.00
C GLU A 267 -22.38 19.67 -0.78
N TYR A 268 -21.08 19.70 -0.49
CA TYR A 268 -20.28 18.49 -0.25
C TYR A 268 -20.38 17.95 1.19
N LEU A 269 -21.08 18.64 2.11
CA LEU A 269 -21.35 18.14 3.47
C LEU A 269 -22.20 16.87 3.49
N LEU A 270 -22.91 16.58 2.39
CA LEU A 270 -23.71 15.37 2.20
C LEU A 270 -22.88 14.18 1.70
N THR A 271 -21.65 14.41 1.25
CA THR A 271 -20.78 13.37 0.69
C THR A 271 -19.91 12.76 1.78
N SER A 272 -20.16 11.50 2.15
CA SER A 272 -19.50 10.85 3.30
C SER A 272 -17.97 10.86 3.28
N VAL A 273 -17.34 10.90 2.10
CA VAL A 273 -15.87 10.89 1.98
C VAL A 273 -15.26 12.29 2.15
N LEU A 274 -15.96 13.33 1.67
CA LEU A 274 -15.44 14.70 1.63
C LEU A 274 -15.91 15.55 2.82
N ALA A 275 -17.05 15.20 3.43
CA ALA A 275 -17.62 15.93 4.55
C ALA A 275 -16.63 16.17 5.72
N PRO A 276 -15.78 15.21 6.14
CA PRO A 276 -14.78 15.47 7.19
C PRO A 276 -13.76 16.56 6.81
N LEU A 277 -13.32 16.60 5.55
CA LEU A 277 -12.38 17.62 5.05
C LEU A 277 -13.06 19.00 5.01
N VAL A 278 -14.29 19.06 4.52
CA VAL A 278 -15.09 20.29 4.47
C VAL A 278 -15.32 20.85 5.87
N LEU A 279 -15.70 20.00 6.83
CA LEU A 279 -15.95 20.40 8.21
C LEU A 279 -14.67 20.89 8.91
N THR A 280 -13.55 20.22 8.68
CA THR A 280 -12.24 20.67 9.22
C THR A 280 -11.89 22.06 8.68
N MET A 281 -12.02 22.27 7.37
CA MET A 281 -11.80 23.57 6.73
C MET A 281 -12.77 24.64 7.26
N PHE A 282 -14.04 24.31 7.48
CA PHE A 282 -15.02 25.24 8.05
C PHE A 282 -14.73 25.61 9.50
N VAL A 283 -14.16 24.71 10.30
CA VAL A 283 -13.66 25.06 11.64
C VAL A 283 -12.58 26.13 11.53
N ASP A 284 -11.56 25.92 10.69
CA ASP A 284 -10.46 26.87 10.49
C ASP A 284 -10.98 28.25 10.01
N MET A 285 -11.95 28.26 9.09
CA MET A 285 -12.58 29.49 8.59
C MET A 285 -13.46 30.18 9.66
N ALA A 286 -14.25 29.43 10.42
CA ALA A 286 -15.16 30.00 11.43
C ALA A 286 -14.40 30.61 12.61
N VAL A 287 -13.23 30.05 12.96
CA VAL A 287 -12.33 30.64 13.96
C VAL A 287 -11.83 32.01 13.51
N ALA A 288 -11.59 32.21 12.21
CA ALA A 288 -11.12 33.48 11.67
C ALA A 288 -12.26 34.50 11.47
N ASN A 289 -13.40 34.06 10.92
CA ASN A 289 -14.59 34.88 10.71
C ASN A 289 -15.86 34.02 10.80
N PRO A 290 -16.59 34.05 11.93
CA PRO A 290 -17.77 33.20 12.11
C PRO A 290 -19.03 33.72 11.41
N LYS A 291 -19.08 34.99 11.00
CA LYS A 291 -20.30 35.63 10.46
C LYS A 291 -20.91 34.92 9.23
N PRO A 292 -20.12 34.48 8.23
CA PRO A 292 -20.69 33.80 7.05
C PRO A 292 -21.39 32.48 7.38
N PHE A 293 -21.02 31.82 8.49
CA PHE A 293 -21.54 30.50 8.84
C PHE A 293 -22.93 30.52 9.50
N VAL A 294 -23.42 31.68 9.95
CA VAL A 294 -24.75 31.81 10.57
C VAL A 294 -25.85 31.29 9.64
N GLY A 295 -25.79 31.63 8.35
CA GLY A 295 -26.76 31.17 7.34
C GLY A 295 -26.70 29.66 7.05
N TYR A 296 -25.61 28.99 7.44
CA TYR A 296 -25.37 27.57 7.18
C TYR A 296 -25.48 26.69 8.43
N ALA A 297 -25.81 27.27 9.59
CA ALA A 297 -25.91 26.55 10.86
C ALA A 297 -26.86 25.34 10.78
N ALA A 298 -28.00 25.46 10.09
CA ALA A 298 -28.95 24.37 9.91
C ALA A 298 -28.35 23.19 9.12
N ALA A 299 -27.63 23.47 8.02
CA ALA A 299 -26.97 22.45 7.21
C ALA A 299 -25.84 21.74 7.98
N LEU A 300 -25.08 22.48 8.79
CA LEU A 300 -24.03 21.95 9.66
C LEU A 300 -24.61 21.01 10.72
N LYS A 301 -25.67 21.44 11.42
CA LYS A 301 -26.39 20.62 12.41
C LYS A 301 -26.90 19.32 11.80
N ALA A 302 -27.53 19.38 10.63
CA ALA A 302 -27.99 18.21 9.89
C ALA A 302 -26.85 17.26 9.48
N SER A 303 -25.64 17.77 9.22
CA SER A 303 -24.46 16.93 8.95
C SER A 303 -23.97 16.21 10.21
N GLY A 304 -23.99 16.89 11.36
CA GLY A 304 -23.65 16.30 12.67
C GLY A 304 -24.61 15.20 13.12
N GLU A 305 -25.90 15.35 12.83
CA GLU A 305 -26.92 14.33 13.12
C GLU A 305 -26.76 13.04 12.31
N LYS A 306 -26.25 13.15 11.07
CA LYS A 306 -26.06 11.99 10.18
C LYS A 306 -24.89 11.09 10.60
N GLN A 307 -23.79 11.69 11.05
CA GLN A 307 -22.59 10.95 11.43
C GLN A 307 -22.00 11.53 12.73
N PRO A 308 -21.93 10.74 13.82
CA PRO A 308 -21.42 11.21 15.11
C PRO A 308 -19.99 11.78 15.06
N VAL A 309 -19.16 11.31 14.12
CA VAL A 309 -17.79 11.81 13.92
C VAL A 309 -17.74 13.26 13.43
N HIS A 310 -18.79 13.73 12.74
CA HIS A 310 -18.89 15.12 12.29
C HIS A 310 -19.24 16.09 13.41
N LEU A 311 -19.93 15.60 14.45
CA LEU A 311 -20.49 16.43 15.50
C LEU A 311 -19.43 17.22 16.26
N ILE A 312 -18.21 16.70 16.40
CA ILE A 312 -17.07 17.42 17.00
C ILE A 312 -16.81 18.75 16.26
N HIS A 313 -16.66 18.68 14.94
CA HIS A 313 -16.38 19.86 14.11
C HIS A 313 -17.57 20.81 14.07
N VAL A 314 -18.79 20.28 13.99
CA VAL A 314 -20.02 21.09 14.00
C VAL A 314 -20.14 21.88 15.31
N VAL A 315 -19.88 21.24 16.45
CA VAL A 315 -19.88 21.90 17.77
C VAL A 315 -18.86 23.02 17.85
N GLN A 316 -17.65 22.83 17.31
CA GLN A 316 -16.61 23.87 17.26
C GLN A 316 -17.00 25.06 16.36
N ILE A 317 -17.64 24.80 15.22
CA ILE A 317 -18.15 25.87 14.34
C ILE A 317 -19.26 26.64 15.05
N MET A 318 -20.23 25.95 15.66
CA MET A 318 -21.30 26.57 16.46
C MET A 318 -20.73 27.38 17.64
N GLY A 319 -19.68 26.90 18.29
CA GLY A 319 -18.98 27.63 19.36
C GLY A 319 -18.34 28.93 18.87
N SER A 320 -17.83 28.94 17.64
CA SER A 320 -17.32 30.17 17.00
C SER A 320 -18.46 31.11 16.56
N ILE A 321 -19.59 30.59 16.10
CA ILE A 321 -20.81 31.38 15.80
C ILE A 321 -21.36 32.04 17.07
N ALA A 322 -21.29 31.34 18.21
CA ALA A 322 -21.79 31.81 19.49
C ALA A 322 -21.10 33.10 19.98
N THR A 323 -19.92 33.44 19.47
CA THR A 323 -19.19 34.66 19.87
C THR A 323 -19.63 35.92 19.12
N ILE A 324 -20.60 35.82 18.19
CA ILE A 324 -21.03 36.96 17.35
C ILE A 324 -21.89 37.95 18.13
N ASN A 325 -22.96 37.46 18.78
CA ASN A 325 -23.91 38.25 19.57
C ASN A 325 -24.67 37.35 20.55
N GLU A 326 -25.47 37.96 21.44
CA GLU A 326 -26.21 37.24 22.48
C GLU A 326 -27.25 36.25 21.93
N ASP A 327 -27.93 36.59 20.83
CA ASP A 327 -28.91 35.70 20.19
C ASP A 327 -28.25 34.40 19.69
N GLN A 328 -27.09 34.52 19.03
CA GLN A 328 -26.32 33.36 18.55
C GLN A 328 -25.71 32.57 19.72
N ALA A 329 -25.32 33.23 20.81
CA ALA A 329 -24.87 32.58 22.02
C ALA A 329 -25.98 31.71 22.64
N GLN A 330 -27.20 32.25 22.74
CA GLN A 330 -28.36 31.51 23.25
C GLN A 330 -28.69 30.29 22.37
N LEU A 331 -28.81 30.49 21.05
CA LEU A 331 -29.11 29.41 20.10
C LEU A 331 -28.05 28.30 20.09
N SER A 332 -26.78 28.65 20.30
CA SER A 332 -25.68 27.68 20.37
C SER A 332 -25.68 26.94 21.71
N MET A 333 -25.94 27.63 22.82
CA MET A 333 -26.09 27.01 24.14
C MET A 333 -27.23 25.98 24.15
N GLU A 334 -28.38 26.33 23.58
CA GLU A 334 -29.53 25.41 23.45
C GLU A 334 -29.16 24.15 22.65
N TYR A 335 -28.40 24.31 21.55
CA TYR A 335 -27.91 23.20 20.74
C TYR A 335 -26.89 22.33 21.48
N PHE A 336 -25.97 22.92 22.25
CA PHE A 336 -25.01 22.14 23.05
C PHE A 336 -25.72 21.32 24.11
N VAL A 337 -26.66 21.92 24.82
CA VAL A 337 -27.44 21.28 25.88
C VAL A 337 -28.32 20.14 25.35
N SER A 338 -28.91 20.29 24.15
CA SER A 338 -29.72 19.24 23.54
C SER A 338 -28.90 17.99 23.17
N ASN A 339 -27.61 18.16 22.86
CA ASN A 339 -26.71 17.06 22.51
C ASN A 339 -26.05 16.37 23.72
N LEU A 340 -26.18 16.90 24.95
CA LEU A 340 -25.53 16.32 26.14
C LEU A 340 -26.00 14.90 26.49
N THR A 341 -27.17 14.46 26.04
CA THR A 341 -27.76 13.16 26.41
C THR A 341 -27.58 12.06 25.36
N GLN A 342 -27.18 12.41 24.13
CA GLN A 342 -27.29 11.50 22.97
C GLN A 342 -25.92 11.14 22.34
N THR A 343 -24.80 11.54 22.94
CA THR A 343 -23.49 11.50 22.28
C THR A 343 -22.41 10.75 23.06
N ASP A 344 -21.40 10.23 22.33
CA ASP A 344 -20.19 9.60 22.87
C ASP A 344 -19.41 10.53 23.83
N GLN A 345 -18.70 9.93 24.79
CA GLN A 345 -17.84 10.60 25.77
C GLN A 345 -16.80 11.55 25.14
N ALA A 346 -16.22 11.20 23.98
CA ALA A 346 -15.25 12.08 23.31
C ALA A 346 -15.90 13.39 22.86
N VAL A 347 -17.08 13.33 22.26
CA VAL A 347 -17.81 14.52 21.81
C VAL A 347 -18.34 15.33 22.99
N LEU A 348 -18.78 14.66 24.07
CA LEU A 348 -19.20 15.32 25.31
C LEU A 348 -18.09 16.20 25.91
N THR A 349 -16.82 15.78 25.83
CA THR A 349 -15.71 16.62 26.30
C THR A 349 -15.59 17.91 25.50
N VAL A 350 -15.76 17.86 24.18
CA VAL A 350 -15.71 19.04 23.30
C VAL A 350 -16.91 19.95 23.56
N ILE A 351 -18.12 19.39 23.67
CA ILE A 351 -19.32 20.18 24.00
C ILE A 351 -19.15 20.91 25.34
N LEU A 352 -18.63 20.23 26.37
CA LEU A 352 -18.40 20.85 27.68
C LEU A 352 -17.30 21.93 27.64
N GLN A 353 -16.28 21.78 26.80
CA GLN A 353 -15.28 22.81 26.57
C GLN A 353 -15.88 24.05 25.92
N GLU A 354 -16.75 23.89 24.90
CA GLU A 354 -17.44 25.01 24.25
C GLU A 354 -18.44 25.69 25.20
N ILE A 355 -19.21 24.92 25.99
CA ILE A 355 -20.09 25.46 27.04
C ILE A 355 -19.29 26.28 28.06
N LYS A 356 -18.11 25.79 28.46
CA LYS A 356 -17.22 26.52 29.37
C LYS A 356 -16.75 27.83 28.75
N ALA A 357 -16.29 27.81 27.50
CA ALA A 357 -15.88 29.01 26.79
C ALA A 357 -17.01 30.04 26.72
N LEU A 358 -18.23 29.59 26.38
CA LEU A 358 -19.41 30.43 26.31
C LEU A 358 -19.85 30.97 27.68
N GLY A 359 -19.73 30.18 28.74
CA GLY A 359 -20.06 30.59 30.10
C GLY A 359 -19.10 31.64 30.68
N LEU A 360 -17.87 31.74 30.15
CA LEU A 360 -16.96 32.82 30.52
C LEU A 360 -17.44 34.18 29.98
N THR A 361 -18.00 34.20 28.76
CA THR A 361 -18.50 35.41 28.09
C THR A 361 -19.95 35.73 28.42
N HIS A 362 -20.81 34.72 28.60
CA HIS A 362 -22.25 34.84 28.93
C HIS A 362 -22.60 34.02 30.17
N PRO A 363 -22.33 34.54 31.39
CA PRO A 363 -22.49 33.80 32.63
C PRO A 363 -23.94 33.41 32.93
N ASP A 364 -24.89 34.26 32.54
CA ASP A 364 -26.32 34.03 32.79
C ASP A 364 -26.84 32.79 32.04
N LEU A 365 -26.36 32.57 30.81
CA LEU A 365 -26.68 31.38 30.01
C LEU A 365 -26.12 30.10 30.63
N LEU A 366 -24.93 30.17 31.26
CA LEU A 366 -24.36 29.03 31.97
C LEU A 366 -25.22 28.69 33.19
N ALA A 367 -25.55 29.69 34.03
CA ALA A 367 -26.33 29.50 35.25
C ALA A 367 -27.68 28.81 34.98
N GLN A 368 -28.39 29.22 33.92
CA GLN A 368 -29.68 28.65 33.52
C GLN A 368 -29.60 27.16 33.10
N ASN A 369 -28.42 26.67 32.68
CA ASN A 369 -28.24 25.33 32.15
C ASN A 369 -27.45 24.38 33.07
N MET A 370 -26.99 24.86 34.24
CA MET A 370 -26.16 24.09 35.16
C MET A 370 -26.83 22.82 35.71
N ASP A 371 -28.15 22.82 35.89
CA ASP A 371 -28.88 21.65 36.37
C ASP A 371 -28.82 20.49 35.36
N LYS A 372 -28.87 20.79 34.06
CA LYS A 372 -28.76 19.78 32.99
C LYS A 372 -27.33 19.26 32.87
N ILE A 373 -26.34 20.16 32.92
CA ILE A 373 -24.90 19.82 32.87
C ILE A 373 -24.50 18.98 34.10
N GLY A 374 -25.03 19.31 35.28
CA GLY A 374 -24.72 18.64 36.55
C GLY A 374 -25.05 17.15 36.56
N LYS A 375 -26.05 16.71 35.79
CA LYS A 375 -26.45 15.29 35.67
C LYS A 375 -25.35 14.40 35.08
N LEU A 376 -24.44 14.97 34.28
CA LEU A 376 -23.32 14.24 33.67
C LEU A 376 -22.23 13.84 34.67
N SER A 377 -22.23 14.41 35.89
CA SER A 377 -21.25 14.07 36.93
C SER A 377 -21.37 12.62 37.44
N GLN A 378 -22.54 11.99 37.28
CA GLN A 378 -22.79 10.63 37.77
C GLN A 378 -22.42 9.56 36.75
N ASN A 379 -22.57 9.84 35.44
CA ASN A 379 -22.48 8.85 34.37
C ASN A 379 -21.32 9.12 33.37
N GLY A 380 -20.56 10.20 33.54
CA GLY A 380 -19.49 10.59 32.63
C GLY A 380 -18.13 9.93 32.90
N SER A 381 -17.26 9.93 31.88
CA SER A 381 -15.83 9.62 32.01
C SER A 381 -15.12 10.54 33.02
N SER A 382 -13.90 10.19 33.44
CA SER A 382 -13.11 11.02 34.35
C SER A 382 -12.90 12.44 33.81
N ALA A 383 -12.62 12.58 32.50
CA ALA A 383 -12.46 13.87 31.84
C ALA A 383 -13.75 14.71 31.86
N VAL A 384 -14.90 14.08 31.57
CA VAL A 384 -16.23 14.74 31.63
C VAL A 384 -16.54 15.20 33.06
N ARG A 385 -16.27 14.38 34.08
CA ARG A 385 -16.48 14.74 35.48
C ARG A 385 -15.64 15.93 35.91
N ILE A 386 -14.36 15.97 35.52
CA ILE A 386 -13.46 17.09 35.79
C ILE A 386 -14.00 18.38 35.15
N LEU A 387 -14.41 18.34 33.89
CA LEU A 387 -14.96 19.51 33.20
C LEU A 387 -16.27 20.01 33.84
N VAL A 388 -17.18 19.11 34.22
CA VAL A 388 -18.41 19.47 34.95
C VAL A 388 -18.09 20.09 36.30
N GLN A 389 -17.09 19.59 37.02
CA GLN A 389 -16.68 20.17 38.30
C GLN A 389 -16.09 21.58 38.12
N GLN A 390 -15.25 21.78 37.10
CA GLN A 390 -14.73 23.11 36.76
C GLN A 390 -15.86 24.10 36.45
N LEU A 391 -16.85 23.69 35.65
CA LEU A 391 -18.02 24.52 35.35
C LEU A 391 -18.82 24.89 36.62
N LYS A 392 -18.98 23.96 37.56
CA LYS A 392 -19.63 24.23 38.85
C LYS A 392 -18.82 25.22 39.70
N GLU A 393 -17.50 25.09 39.73
CA GLU A 393 -16.62 26.00 40.46
C GLU A 393 -16.63 27.41 39.86
N ASP A 394 -16.60 27.51 38.53
CA ASP A 394 -16.65 28.78 37.80
C ASP A 394 -17.99 29.50 38.04
N ASN A 395 -19.11 28.77 38.04
CA ASN A 395 -20.43 29.33 38.36
C ASN A 395 -20.53 29.77 39.84
N LYS A 396 -19.99 28.98 40.78
CA LYS A 396 -20.04 29.26 42.22
C LYS A 396 -19.16 30.44 42.63
N LYS A 397 -17.94 30.55 42.09
CA LYS A 397 -17.04 31.69 42.32
C LYS A 397 -17.73 32.99 41.94
N ARG A 398 -18.47 33.01 40.83
CA ARG A 398 -19.15 34.23 40.34
C ARG A 398 -20.43 34.58 41.10
N SER A 399 -21.26 33.60 41.47
CA SER A 399 -22.40 33.82 42.36
C SER A 399 -21.94 34.43 43.70
N SER A 400 -20.79 34.00 44.23
CA SER A 400 -20.23 34.56 45.47
C SER A 400 -19.68 35.99 45.34
N THR A 401 -19.27 36.43 44.15
CA THR A 401 -18.87 37.82 43.87
C THR A 401 -20.08 38.75 43.70
N LEU A 402 -21.14 38.29 43.02
CA LEU A 402 -22.40 39.05 42.91
C LEU A 402 -23.05 39.26 44.29
N ASP A 403 -23.02 38.24 45.15
CA ASP A 403 -23.49 38.33 46.54
C ASP A 403 -22.65 39.28 47.42
N LYS A 404 -21.38 39.52 47.05
CA LYS A 404 -20.50 40.49 47.74
C LYS A 404 -20.70 41.91 47.23
N GLU A 405 -20.92 42.12 45.93
CA GLU A 405 -21.25 43.43 45.36
C GLU A 405 -22.63 43.93 45.83
N MET A 406 -23.66 43.07 45.84
CA MET A 406 -25.00 43.41 46.36
C MET A 406 -24.99 43.74 47.86
N LYS A 407 -24.06 43.18 48.65
CA LYS A 407 -23.89 43.55 50.07
C LYS A 407 -23.09 44.84 50.28
N SER A 408 -22.32 45.30 49.29
CA SER A 408 -21.52 46.53 49.38
C SER A 408 -22.29 47.81 49.02
N VAL A 409 -23.42 47.69 48.32
CA VAL A 409 -24.27 48.84 47.93
C VAL A 409 -25.29 49.23 49.03
N SER A 410 -25.41 48.44 50.11
CA SER A 410 -26.39 48.66 51.19
C SER A 410 -25.90 49.54 52.36
N SER A 411 -24.68 50.09 52.32
CA SER A 411 -24.15 50.87 53.45
C SER A 411 -23.44 52.15 53.00
N GLN A 412 -24.22 53.19 52.68
CA GLN A 412 -23.75 54.57 52.74
C GLN A 412 -24.86 55.49 53.25
N THR A 413 -24.73 55.95 54.49
CA THR A 413 -25.13 57.30 54.90
C THR A 413 -24.09 57.90 55.84
N GLU A 414 -23.66 59.10 55.43
CA GLU A 414 -23.17 60.26 56.20
C GLU A 414 -21.78 60.23 56.87
N GLY A 415 -20.91 61.19 56.43
CA GLY A 415 -19.89 61.77 57.31
C GLY A 415 -18.50 62.13 56.75
N ALA A 416 -18.42 63.00 55.74
CA ALA A 416 -17.42 64.08 55.56
C ALA A 416 -15.86 63.87 55.62
N VAL A 417 -15.24 64.24 54.47
CA VAL A 417 -14.09 65.20 54.26
C VAL A 417 -12.61 64.72 54.35
N THR A 418 -12.08 64.43 53.14
CA THR A 418 -10.82 64.84 52.44
C THR A 418 -9.47 65.04 53.14
N VAL A 419 -8.43 64.36 52.60
CA VAL A 419 -7.14 64.96 52.19
C VAL A 419 -6.71 64.40 50.82
N ILE A 420 -6.25 65.33 49.96
CA ILE A 420 -5.85 65.19 48.54
C ILE A 420 -4.33 65.00 48.44
N THR A 421 -3.84 64.16 47.51
CA THR A 421 -2.76 64.51 46.53
C THR A 421 -2.63 63.44 45.43
N VAL A 422 -3.09 63.73 44.20
CA VAL A 422 -2.32 64.06 42.95
C VAL A 422 -1.35 62.94 42.51
N GLY A 423 -1.43 62.31 41.33
CA GLY A 423 -2.23 62.57 40.13
C GLY A 423 -2.16 61.43 39.10
N ASN A 424 -3.03 61.56 38.10
CA ASN A 424 -3.21 60.76 36.86
C ASN A 424 -3.37 61.83 35.74
N PRO A 425 -3.48 61.51 34.42
CA PRO A 425 -2.97 60.44 33.55
C PRO A 425 -2.43 61.05 32.20
N PRO A 426 -2.40 60.37 31.01
CA PRO A 426 -3.64 60.09 30.27
C PRO A 426 -3.76 58.71 29.59
N ASN A 427 -5.03 58.33 29.45
CA ASN A 427 -5.63 57.28 28.63
C ASN A 427 -5.37 57.42 27.12
N SER A 428 -5.41 56.29 26.40
CA SER A 428 -6.43 55.92 25.37
C SER A 428 -5.87 54.82 24.44
N ALA A 429 -6.34 53.58 24.55
CA ALA A 429 -7.47 52.99 23.80
C ALA A 429 -7.12 52.62 22.34
N ASN A 430 -6.97 51.33 22.04
CA ASN A 430 -8.07 50.58 21.40
C ASN A 430 -7.83 49.04 21.33
N PRO A 431 -8.92 48.28 21.15
CA PRO A 431 -9.02 46.85 21.46
C PRO A 431 -8.84 45.97 20.24
N ASN A 432 -8.24 44.80 20.43
CA ASN A 432 -8.49 43.58 19.65
C ASN A 432 -7.85 42.42 20.42
N GLY A 433 -8.56 41.96 21.46
CA GLY A 433 -8.16 40.78 22.23
C GLY A 433 -8.49 39.51 21.46
N VAL A 434 -7.65 39.16 20.49
CA VAL A 434 -7.61 37.78 19.97
C VAL A 434 -7.17 36.88 21.12
N ILE A 435 -8.09 36.11 21.68
CA ILE A 435 -7.75 35.04 22.62
C ILE A 435 -7.03 33.96 21.81
N VAL A 436 -5.71 33.87 21.99
CA VAL A 436 -4.89 32.79 21.43
C VAL A 436 -5.35 31.46 22.04
N ARG A 437 -6.12 30.69 21.26
CA ARG A 437 -6.54 29.32 21.59
C ARG A 437 -5.33 28.38 21.43
N HIS A 438 -4.69 27.99 22.53
CA HIS A 438 -3.71 26.89 22.51
C HIS A 438 -4.44 25.54 22.35
N MET A 439 -4.40 24.97 21.15
CA MET A 439 -4.81 23.59 20.86
C MET A 439 -3.60 22.66 21.02
N ASN A 440 -3.55 21.89 22.11
CA ASN A 440 -2.69 20.70 22.20
C ASN A 440 -3.59 19.47 22.09
N ILE A 441 -3.50 18.75 20.97
CA ILE A 441 -3.98 17.37 20.83
C ILE A 441 -2.75 16.49 20.63
N PRO A 442 -2.56 15.40 21.40
CA PRO A 442 -1.49 14.45 21.13
C PRO A 442 -1.84 13.61 19.88
N PRO A 443 -0.92 13.43 18.92
CA PRO A 443 -1.14 12.56 17.78
C PRO A 443 -1.02 11.09 18.21
N SER A 444 -2.12 10.34 18.12
CA SER A 444 -2.07 8.88 18.16
C SER A 444 -1.93 8.32 16.74
N HIS A 445 -0.88 7.52 16.54
CA HIS A 445 -0.45 6.78 15.34
C HIS A 445 0.48 7.52 14.37
N MET A 446 1.80 7.35 14.54
CA MET A 446 2.65 6.48 13.71
C MET A 446 4.08 6.37 14.28
N SER A 447 4.51 5.11 14.41
CA SER A 447 5.86 4.54 14.28
C SER A 447 7.10 5.25 14.87
N SER A 448 7.67 4.58 15.88
CA SER A 448 8.99 4.83 16.46
C SER A 448 10.12 4.36 15.54
N GLU A 449 10.93 5.30 15.06
CA GLU A 449 12.39 5.26 14.83
C GLU A 449 12.78 6.76 14.84
N GLN A 450 13.75 7.28 15.59
CA GLN A 450 15.15 6.87 15.66
C GLN A 450 15.86 7.78 16.70
N SER A 451 16.90 7.23 17.33
CA SER A 451 18.14 7.91 17.77
C SER A 451 18.08 9.18 18.63
N LEU A 452 18.58 9.07 19.87
CA LEU A 452 19.24 10.19 20.55
C LEU A 452 20.66 9.80 20.95
N GLY A 453 21.61 10.57 20.43
CA GLY A 453 23.01 10.56 20.81
C GLY A 453 23.25 11.21 22.18
N LYS A 454 24.14 10.55 22.91
CA LYS A 454 25.21 11.08 23.78
C LYS A 454 25.05 12.51 24.33
N SER A 455 24.93 12.60 25.65
CA SER A 455 25.89 13.30 26.55
C SER A 455 25.48 13.01 28.01
N SER A 456 26.19 12.12 28.70
CA SER A 456 27.37 12.41 29.53
C SER A 456 27.04 13.20 30.82
N ARG A 457 26.95 12.48 31.94
CA ARG A 457 27.54 12.86 33.24
C ARG A 457 27.81 11.62 34.10
N THR A 458 29.06 11.54 34.52
CA THR A 458 29.78 10.48 35.24
C THR A 458 29.78 10.70 36.75
N SER A 459 29.66 9.63 37.55
CA SER A 459 30.46 9.28 38.76
C SER A 459 29.74 8.15 39.55
N VAL A 460 30.28 6.91 39.66
CA VAL A 460 31.25 6.37 40.67
C VAL A 460 30.56 6.20 42.05
N SER A 461 30.53 5.08 42.81
CA SER A 461 31.16 3.74 42.78
C SER A 461 30.57 2.79 43.86
N THR A 462 30.74 1.48 43.63
CA THR A 462 31.13 0.38 44.56
C THR A 462 30.25 -0.14 45.71
N GLY A 463 30.12 -1.48 45.76
CA GLY A 463 29.88 -2.27 46.98
C GLY A 463 29.46 -3.73 46.71
N ARG A 464 30.37 -4.69 46.92
CA ARG A 464 30.21 -6.17 46.82
C ARG A 464 29.90 -6.81 48.20
N TYR A 465 29.73 -8.15 48.18
CA TYR A 465 29.69 -9.20 49.24
C TYR A 465 28.26 -9.66 49.60
N ASP A 466 27.89 -10.95 49.73
CA ASP A 466 28.61 -12.24 49.62
C ASP A 466 27.62 -13.42 49.46
N ARG A 467 28.17 -14.57 49.06
CA ARG A 467 27.63 -15.94 48.72
C ARG A 467 27.14 -16.78 49.96
N PRO A 468 26.90 -18.13 49.91
CA PRO A 468 26.05 -19.03 49.07
C PRO A 468 25.31 -20.14 49.92
N VAL A 469 24.71 -21.16 49.28
CA VAL A 469 24.82 -22.64 49.54
C VAL A 469 23.56 -23.41 49.10
N SER A 470 23.73 -24.42 48.23
CA SER A 470 22.74 -25.44 47.79
C SER A 470 22.74 -26.65 48.75
N PRO A 471 21.83 -27.66 48.71
CA PRO A 471 21.88 -28.69 47.65
C PRO A 471 20.60 -29.52 47.34
N ALA A 472 20.66 -30.17 46.17
CA ALA A 472 20.30 -31.56 45.81
C ALA A 472 18.96 -32.25 46.21
N SER A 473 18.54 -33.05 45.23
CA SER A 473 17.39 -33.97 45.08
C SER A 473 17.45 -35.28 45.91
N ASN A 474 16.29 -35.84 46.28
CA ASN A 474 15.81 -37.17 45.83
C ASN A 474 14.52 -37.67 46.54
N TYR A 475 13.53 -38.02 45.69
CA TYR A 475 12.62 -39.20 45.64
C TYR A 475 11.98 -39.90 46.89
N THR A 476 10.67 -40.17 46.71
CA THR A 476 9.81 -41.30 47.22
C THR A 476 9.53 -41.35 48.74
N ASP A 477 8.31 -41.66 49.22
CA ASP A 477 7.46 -42.80 48.86
C ASP A 477 5.99 -42.65 49.32
N ARG A 478 5.14 -43.55 48.81
CA ARG A 478 3.67 -43.64 48.91
C ARG A 478 3.17 -44.50 50.10
N MET A 479 1.90 -44.25 50.47
CA MET A 479 0.89 -45.13 51.13
C MET A 479 1.04 -45.40 52.63
N SER A 480 0.00 -45.65 53.45
CA SER A 480 -1.47 -45.41 53.50
C SER A 480 -1.98 -46.23 54.71
N MET A 481 -2.88 -45.71 55.56
CA MET A 481 -3.78 -46.47 56.45
C MET A 481 -4.93 -45.54 56.88
N MET A 482 -6.16 -45.93 57.24
CA MET A 482 -7.06 -47.08 57.04
C MET A 482 -8.47 -46.56 57.43
N SER A 483 -9.51 -47.26 56.96
CA SER A 483 -10.92 -46.85 56.88
C SER A 483 -11.78 -46.99 58.17
N SER A 484 -12.85 -46.19 58.24
CA SER A 484 -14.29 -46.61 58.29
C SER A 484 -15.13 -45.97 59.42
N GLY A 485 -16.18 -45.22 59.03
CA GLY A 485 -17.35 -44.95 59.87
C GLY A 485 -18.06 -43.59 59.69
N THR A 486 -18.86 -43.46 58.62
CA THR A 486 -20.01 -42.52 58.45
C THR A 486 -19.79 -41.00 58.44
N VAL A 487 -19.63 -40.45 57.22
CA VAL A 487 -20.17 -39.19 56.61
C VAL A 487 -19.33 -38.97 55.33
N SER A 488 -19.89 -39.16 54.12
CA SER A 488 -19.05 -39.34 52.92
C SER A 488 -18.60 -38.03 52.26
N SER A 489 -17.28 -37.90 52.18
CA SER A 489 -16.42 -36.75 51.90
C SER A 489 -16.60 -36.00 50.57
N GLN A 490 -16.29 -34.71 50.67
CA GLN A 490 -15.83 -33.77 49.65
C GLN A 490 -15.01 -34.45 48.55
N HIS A 491 -15.39 -34.22 47.28
CA HIS A 491 -14.51 -34.40 46.14
C HIS A 491 -13.43 -33.31 46.17
N GLY A 492 -12.16 -33.73 46.08
CA GLY A 492 -11.00 -32.86 45.99
C GLY A 492 -10.97 -32.01 44.71
N PRO A 493 -9.95 -31.14 44.56
CA PRO A 493 -9.86 -30.25 43.41
C PRO A 493 -9.82 -31.08 42.14
N SER A 494 -10.84 -30.84 41.33
CA SER A 494 -11.03 -31.22 39.95
C SER A 494 -9.73 -31.48 39.18
N VAL A 495 -9.77 -32.51 38.32
CA VAL A 495 -8.83 -32.82 37.23
C VAL A 495 -8.87 -31.70 36.16
N GLU A 496 -8.64 -30.46 36.56
CA GLU A 496 -8.57 -29.27 35.71
C GLU A 496 -7.14 -28.75 35.56
N SER A 497 -6.21 -29.24 36.37
CA SER A 497 -4.79 -28.88 36.29
C SER A 497 -4.05 -29.80 35.32
N MET A 498 -4.25 -29.61 34.01
CA MET A 498 -3.30 -29.91 32.91
C MET A 498 -3.90 -29.69 31.49
N ARG A 499 -4.96 -28.87 31.31
CA ARG A 499 -5.40 -28.55 29.94
C ARG A 499 -4.50 -27.47 29.33
N ASP A 500 -3.91 -27.80 28.19
CA ASP A 500 -3.21 -26.85 27.34
C ASP A 500 -4.17 -25.73 26.89
N GLY A 501 -3.69 -24.48 26.86
CA GLY A 501 -4.50 -23.31 26.52
C GLY A 501 -5.16 -23.41 25.13
N VAL A 502 -4.50 -24.11 24.19
CA VAL A 502 -5.08 -24.41 22.87
C VAL A 502 -6.28 -25.35 23.00
N GLN A 503 -6.16 -26.41 23.80
CA GLN A 503 -7.23 -27.36 24.03
C GLN A 503 -8.43 -26.71 24.73
N HIS A 504 -8.19 -25.84 25.70
CA HIS A 504 -9.25 -25.08 26.36
C HIS A 504 -10.01 -24.18 25.38
N PHE A 505 -9.28 -23.48 24.50
CA PHE A 505 -9.90 -22.66 23.45
C PHE A 505 -10.73 -23.50 22.48
N CYS A 506 -10.18 -24.61 21.99
CA CYS A 506 -10.86 -25.54 21.09
C CYS A 506 -12.15 -26.09 21.69
N ASP A 507 -12.13 -26.45 22.99
CA ASP A 507 -13.28 -26.98 23.72
C ASP A 507 -14.37 -25.92 23.87
N LYS A 508 -13.99 -24.71 24.30
CA LYS A 508 -14.91 -23.58 24.52
C LYS A 508 -15.57 -23.08 23.22
N HIS A 509 -14.83 -23.07 22.11
CA HIS A 509 -15.27 -22.47 20.85
C HIS A 509 -15.61 -23.52 19.77
N PHE A 510 -15.74 -24.80 20.14
CA PHE A 510 -15.89 -25.93 19.22
C PHE A 510 -16.99 -25.73 18.16
N SER A 511 -18.19 -25.36 18.59
CA SER A 511 -19.34 -25.13 17.71
C SER A 511 -19.17 -23.88 16.83
N THR A 512 -18.61 -22.80 17.39
CA THR A 512 -18.33 -21.56 16.68
C THR A 512 -17.30 -21.77 15.58
N ILE A 513 -16.22 -22.52 15.85
CA ILE A 513 -15.19 -22.88 14.87
C ILE A 513 -15.80 -23.68 13.71
N ARG A 514 -16.63 -24.69 14.01
CA ARG A 514 -17.27 -25.52 12.99
C ARG A 514 -18.20 -24.70 12.08
N ASN A 515 -19.01 -23.83 12.67
CA ASN A 515 -19.91 -22.95 11.92
C ASN A 515 -19.14 -21.97 11.03
N PHE A 516 -18.08 -21.36 11.57
CA PHE A 516 -17.22 -20.45 10.82
C PHE A 516 -16.59 -21.15 9.60
N ILE A 517 -15.96 -22.32 9.80
CA ILE A 517 -15.32 -23.07 8.72
C ILE A 517 -16.33 -23.54 7.68
N SER A 518 -17.52 -24.01 8.10
CA SER A 518 -18.58 -24.42 7.17
C SER A 518 -19.08 -23.26 6.31
N ASN A 519 -19.11 -22.03 6.83
CA ASN A 519 -19.58 -20.85 6.09
C ASN A 519 -18.59 -20.40 5.01
N ILE A 520 -17.28 -20.60 5.24
CA ILE A 520 -16.25 -20.13 4.31
C ILE A 520 -15.72 -21.22 3.39
N SER A 521 -15.91 -22.51 3.68
CA SER A 521 -15.29 -23.62 2.93
C SER A 521 -15.69 -23.70 1.45
N ALA A 522 -16.87 -23.16 1.10
CA ALA A 522 -17.31 -23.05 -0.29
C ALA A 522 -16.68 -21.87 -1.05
N ARG A 523 -16.14 -20.88 -0.33
CA ARG A 523 -15.56 -19.65 -0.89
C ARG A 523 -14.04 -19.65 -0.85
N ILE A 524 -13.45 -20.22 0.19
CA ILE A 524 -12.01 -20.27 0.42
C ILE A 524 -11.57 -21.74 0.46
N PRO A 525 -10.74 -22.19 -0.50
CA PRO A 525 -10.11 -23.50 -0.43
C PRO A 525 -9.15 -23.57 0.76
N LEU A 526 -9.16 -24.70 1.45
CA LEU A 526 -8.31 -24.94 2.61
C LEU A 526 -7.08 -25.77 2.19
N PRO A 527 -5.85 -25.31 2.49
CA PRO A 527 -4.64 -26.11 2.25
C PRO A 527 -4.67 -27.40 3.06
N GLU A 528 -4.13 -28.47 2.48
CA GLU A 528 -3.99 -29.77 3.15
C GLU A 528 -2.72 -29.80 4.02
N VAL A 529 -1.62 -29.23 3.51
CA VAL A 529 -0.32 -29.20 4.19
C VAL A 529 0.35 -27.84 3.98
N CYS A 530 1.14 -27.40 4.96
CA CYS A 530 2.07 -26.29 4.81
C CYS A 530 3.51 -26.71 5.15
N SER A 531 4.49 -26.01 4.57
CA SER A 531 5.92 -26.23 4.81
C SER A 531 6.69 -24.91 4.77
N VAL A 532 7.80 -24.82 5.51
CA VAL A 532 8.63 -23.62 5.54
C VAL A 532 9.78 -23.77 4.54
N ILE A 533 10.00 -22.73 3.74
CA ILE A 533 11.04 -22.68 2.71
C ILE A 533 12.03 -21.56 3.05
N ASN A 534 13.32 -21.89 3.01
CA ASN A 534 14.40 -20.93 3.21
C ASN A 534 14.67 -20.16 1.90
N GLY A 535 14.41 -18.84 1.91
CA GLY A 535 14.87 -17.92 0.87
C GLY A 535 16.23 -17.29 1.21
N ARG A 536 16.77 -16.49 0.29
CA ARG A 536 18.08 -15.83 0.47
C ARG A 536 18.12 -14.83 1.64
N HIS A 537 17.00 -14.15 1.92
CA HIS A 537 16.91 -13.11 2.95
C HIS A 537 15.74 -13.29 3.94
N LYS A 538 14.85 -14.26 3.71
CA LYS A 538 13.68 -14.51 4.59
C LYS A 538 13.15 -15.94 4.40
N ARG A 539 12.47 -16.47 5.43
CA ARG A 539 11.70 -17.72 5.36
C ARG A 539 10.27 -17.45 4.89
N PHE A 540 9.74 -18.33 4.06
CA PHE A 540 8.38 -18.25 3.51
C PHE A 540 7.58 -19.50 3.86
N LEU A 541 6.25 -19.38 3.87
CA LEU A 541 5.35 -20.51 4.06
C LEU A 541 4.80 -20.95 2.70
N ARG A 542 5.05 -22.21 2.32
CA ARG A 542 4.43 -22.86 1.17
C ARG A 542 3.19 -23.62 1.60
N LEU A 543 2.07 -23.35 0.92
CA LEU A 543 0.79 -24.03 1.08
C LEU A 543 0.62 -25.05 -0.04
N SER A 544 0.08 -26.21 0.30
CA SER A 544 -0.18 -27.32 -0.62
C SER A 544 -1.66 -27.70 -0.58
N PHE A 545 -2.34 -27.59 -1.72
CA PHE A 545 -3.76 -27.87 -1.89
C PHE A 545 -3.98 -29.18 -2.64
N GLN A 546 -4.87 -30.01 -2.11
CA GLN A 546 -5.19 -31.32 -2.69
C GLN A 546 -6.52 -31.27 -3.46
N CYS A 547 -6.61 -32.04 -4.56
CA CYS A 547 -7.88 -32.28 -5.23
C CYS A 547 -8.74 -33.27 -4.44
N GLY A 548 -9.97 -32.87 -4.10
CA GLY A 548 -10.93 -33.73 -3.42
C GLY A 548 -11.55 -34.81 -4.32
N GLY A 549 -11.50 -34.63 -5.64
CA GLY A 549 -12.15 -35.56 -6.58
C GLY A 549 -11.37 -36.84 -6.90
N LYS A 550 -10.03 -36.77 -6.95
CA LYS A 550 -9.09 -37.89 -7.21
C LYS A 550 -9.53 -38.93 -8.26
N GLY A 551 -10.22 -38.50 -9.32
CA GLY A 551 -10.60 -39.38 -10.43
C GLY A 551 -9.38 -39.84 -11.25
N ASP A 552 -9.56 -40.82 -12.13
CA ASP A 552 -8.47 -41.45 -12.91
C ASP A 552 -7.62 -40.44 -13.70
N GLN A 553 -8.25 -39.39 -14.22
CA GLN A 553 -7.60 -38.32 -14.99
C GLN A 553 -7.31 -37.07 -14.14
N CYS A 554 -7.29 -37.20 -12.82
CA CYS A 554 -7.03 -36.08 -11.93
C CYS A 554 -5.64 -35.48 -12.20
N ILE A 555 -5.63 -34.16 -12.37
CA ILE A 555 -4.42 -33.35 -12.59
C ILE A 555 -3.49 -33.48 -11.36
N TYR A 556 -4.08 -33.54 -10.15
CA TYR A 556 -3.39 -33.57 -8.86
C TYR A 556 -3.62 -34.89 -8.10
N ASN A 557 -3.61 -36.03 -8.80
CA ASN A 557 -3.80 -37.34 -8.15
C ASN A 557 -2.62 -37.70 -7.22
N LYS A 558 -1.39 -37.38 -7.66
CA LYS A 558 -0.13 -37.67 -6.96
C LYS A 558 0.68 -36.42 -6.59
N SER A 559 0.13 -35.24 -6.83
CA SER A 559 0.78 -33.94 -6.62
C SER A 559 -0.16 -32.97 -5.93
N TYR A 560 0.36 -31.82 -5.51
CA TYR A 560 -0.41 -30.74 -4.92
C TYR A 560 -0.33 -29.49 -5.78
N PHE A 561 -1.38 -28.68 -5.78
CA PHE A 561 -1.23 -27.30 -6.18
C PHE A 561 -0.49 -26.57 -5.06
N THR A 562 0.61 -25.89 -5.36
CA THR A 562 1.42 -25.22 -4.32
C THR A 562 1.51 -23.72 -4.56
N LEU A 563 1.52 -22.94 -3.47
CA LEU A 563 1.74 -21.50 -3.51
C LEU A 563 2.53 -21.02 -2.29
N ASP A 564 3.35 -19.98 -2.47
CA ASP A 564 4.14 -19.36 -1.40
C ASP A 564 3.40 -18.12 -0.88
N THR A 565 2.89 -18.16 0.34
CA THR A 565 2.01 -17.12 0.86
C THR A 565 2.77 -15.92 1.43
N LYS A 566 2.24 -14.72 1.18
CA LYS A 566 2.62 -13.45 1.82
C LYS A 566 1.88 -13.21 3.14
N LEU A 567 0.93 -14.09 3.48
CA LEU A 567 0.02 -13.98 4.62
C LEU A 567 0.13 -15.19 5.57
N PRO A 568 1.34 -15.58 6.01
CA PRO A 568 1.56 -16.82 6.75
C PRO A 568 0.75 -16.89 8.06
N LYS A 569 0.60 -15.75 8.76
CA LYS A 569 -0.17 -15.66 10.01
C LYS A 569 -1.64 -16.08 9.81
N THR A 570 -2.30 -15.47 8.83
CA THR A 570 -3.74 -15.71 8.57
C THR A 570 -3.97 -17.13 8.07
N TRP A 571 -3.10 -17.67 7.21
CA TRP A 571 -3.22 -19.05 6.73
C TRP A 571 -2.99 -20.09 7.82
N ILE A 572 -1.96 -19.92 8.67
CA ILE A 572 -1.72 -20.86 9.78
C ILE A 572 -2.91 -20.85 10.75
N HIS A 573 -3.45 -19.68 11.07
CA HIS A 573 -4.65 -19.57 11.90
C HIS A 573 -5.85 -20.27 11.23
N LEU A 574 -6.09 -20.04 9.94
CA LEU A 574 -7.18 -20.66 9.22
C LEU A 574 -7.03 -22.20 9.12
N MET A 575 -5.81 -22.69 8.90
CA MET A 575 -5.51 -24.13 8.89
C MET A 575 -5.75 -24.75 10.27
N PHE A 576 -5.35 -24.07 11.36
CA PHE A 576 -5.65 -24.48 12.73
C PHE A 576 -7.17 -24.63 12.94
N LEU A 577 -7.94 -23.58 12.62
CA LEU A 577 -9.41 -23.60 12.76
C LEU A 577 -10.03 -24.73 11.93
N SER A 578 -9.54 -24.95 10.71
CA SER A 578 -10.04 -26.04 9.86
C SER A 578 -9.71 -27.44 10.39
N THR A 579 -8.53 -27.60 11.00
CA THR A 579 -8.11 -28.87 11.61
C THR A 579 -8.98 -29.18 12.82
N GLN A 580 -9.24 -28.17 13.66
CA GLN A 580 -10.16 -28.29 14.79
C GLN A 580 -11.61 -28.56 14.33
N ALA A 581 -12.10 -27.90 13.28
CA ALA A 581 -13.46 -28.13 12.77
C ALA A 581 -13.70 -29.57 12.27
N LYS A 582 -12.65 -30.21 11.72
CA LYS A 582 -12.67 -31.60 11.25
C LYS A 582 -12.47 -32.63 12.37
N ALA A 583 -11.93 -32.22 13.51
CA ALA A 583 -11.68 -33.13 14.63
C ALA A 583 -12.97 -33.53 15.36
N ALA A 584 -13.00 -34.75 15.90
CA ALA A 584 -14.11 -35.24 16.70
C ALA A 584 -14.16 -34.59 18.10
N SER A 585 -13.01 -34.13 18.61
CA SER A 585 -12.83 -33.56 19.94
C SER A 585 -11.90 -32.33 19.91
N ALA A 586 -11.77 -31.64 21.05
CA ALA A 586 -10.88 -30.49 21.21
C ALA A 586 -9.40 -30.90 21.11
N LEU A 587 -8.70 -30.35 20.12
CA LEU A 587 -7.28 -30.59 19.89
C LEU A 587 -6.41 -29.75 20.81
N SER A 588 -5.30 -30.35 21.24
CA SER A 588 -4.20 -29.76 22.00
C SER A 588 -3.02 -29.39 21.09
N GLN A 589 -2.06 -28.63 21.61
CA GLN A 589 -0.79 -28.33 20.93
C GLN A 589 0.08 -29.58 20.69
N HIS A 590 -0.18 -30.67 21.42
CA HIS A 590 0.55 -31.93 21.31
C HIS A 590 -0.01 -32.84 20.21
N ASP A 591 -1.20 -32.55 19.71
CA ASP A 591 -1.76 -33.27 18.56
C ASP A 591 -0.88 -33.05 17.33
N TYR A 592 -0.57 -34.13 16.63
CA TYR A 592 0.40 -34.14 15.52
C TYR A 592 0.15 -33.03 14.49
N SER A 593 -1.10 -32.85 14.07
CA SER A 593 -1.49 -31.82 13.10
C SER A 593 -1.27 -30.40 13.62
N ILE A 594 -1.53 -30.15 14.91
CA ILE A 594 -1.35 -28.83 15.54
C ILE A 594 0.14 -28.56 15.81
N SER A 595 0.88 -29.57 16.27
CA SER A 595 2.32 -29.50 16.48
C SER A 595 3.08 -29.16 15.18
N ARG A 596 2.62 -29.65 14.02
CA ARG A 596 3.20 -29.28 12.72
C ARG A 596 2.94 -27.82 12.35
N LEU A 597 1.73 -27.31 12.61
CA LEU A 597 1.39 -25.89 12.40
C LEU A 597 2.22 -25.00 13.33
N LYS A 598 2.37 -25.41 14.60
CA LYS A 598 3.22 -24.74 15.59
C LYS A 598 4.67 -24.69 15.14
N THR A 599 5.22 -25.82 14.68
CA THR A 599 6.60 -25.87 14.15
C THR A 599 6.78 -24.94 12.95
N CYS A 600 5.80 -24.88 12.04
CA CYS A 600 5.83 -23.94 10.92
C CYS A 600 5.79 -22.48 11.39
N TRP A 601 4.93 -22.16 12.37
CA TRP A 601 4.83 -20.83 12.96
C TRP A 601 6.15 -20.42 13.62
N ASP A 602 6.69 -21.26 14.51
CA ASP A 602 7.93 -21.00 15.25
C ASP A 602 9.13 -20.83 14.31
N SER A 603 9.17 -21.61 13.21
CA SER A 603 10.22 -21.50 12.20
C SER A 603 10.18 -20.18 11.41
N LEU A 604 9.04 -19.51 11.34
CA LEU A 604 8.89 -18.21 10.65
C LEU A 604 9.27 -17.02 11.55
N GLN A 605 9.29 -17.21 12.86
CA GLN A 605 9.63 -16.15 13.82
C GLN A 605 11.14 -15.91 13.83
N THR A 606 11.56 -14.82 13.18
CA THR A 606 12.97 -14.35 13.14
C THR A 606 13.28 -13.33 14.23
N ASP A 607 12.25 -12.78 14.89
CA ASP A 607 12.40 -11.75 15.92
C ASP A 607 11.37 -11.92 17.06
N ARG A 608 11.74 -11.55 18.30
CA ARG A 608 10.96 -11.81 19.55
C ARG A 608 9.64 -11.02 19.67
N SER A 609 9.30 -10.18 18.69
CA SER A 609 8.12 -9.29 18.69
C SER A 609 6.83 -9.95 18.17
N THR A 610 6.93 -11.14 17.58
CA THR A 610 5.77 -11.87 17.04
C THR A 610 5.18 -12.74 18.17
N GLY A 611 3.92 -12.55 18.54
CA GLY A 611 3.31 -13.23 19.69
C GLY A 611 3.35 -14.77 19.63
N SER A 612 3.08 -15.42 20.76
CA SER A 612 3.12 -16.88 20.90
C SER A 612 2.13 -17.62 19.97
N PHE A 613 2.38 -18.90 19.67
CA PHE A 613 1.42 -19.73 18.91
C PHE A 613 0.03 -19.75 19.55
N LEU A 614 -0.05 -19.75 20.89
CA LEU A 614 -1.32 -19.65 21.62
C LEU A 614 -2.04 -18.33 21.26
N THR A 615 -1.33 -17.21 21.30
CA THR A 615 -1.88 -15.89 20.93
C THR A 615 -2.39 -15.86 19.48
N LEU A 616 -1.76 -16.59 18.56
CA LEU A 616 -2.22 -16.72 17.19
C LEU A 616 -3.54 -17.47 17.11
N VAL A 617 -3.60 -18.67 17.68
CA VAL A 617 -4.77 -19.56 17.54
C VAL A 617 -5.97 -19.11 18.36
N THR A 618 -5.76 -18.29 19.40
CA THR A 618 -6.84 -17.67 20.19
C THR A 618 -7.19 -16.26 19.73
N SER A 619 -6.64 -15.79 18.60
CA SER A 619 -6.97 -14.47 18.05
C SER A 619 -8.37 -14.45 17.43
N SER A 620 -8.88 -13.24 17.13
CA SER A 620 -10.16 -13.09 16.41
C SER A 620 -10.14 -13.85 15.08
N PHE A 621 -11.23 -14.54 14.76
CA PHE A 621 -11.37 -15.23 13.47
C PHE A 621 -11.20 -14.25 12.30
N PRO A 622 -10.66 -14.73 11.15
CA PRO A 622 -10.46 -13.88 9.97
C PRO A 622 -11.74 -13.12 9.57
N SER A 623 -11.64 -11.79 9.56
CA SER A 623 -12.74 -10.89 9.20
C SER A 623 -13.10 -11.01 7.71
N ALA A 624 -14.21 -10.40 7.27
CA ALA A 624 -14.56 -10.35 5.85
C ALA A 624 -13.44 -9.72 5.00
N LYS A 625 -12.77 -8.69 5.53
CA LYS A 625 -11.60 -8.07 4.88
C LYS A 625 -10.43 -9.04 4.76
N ASP A 626 -10.13 -9.80 5.82
CA ASP A 626 -9.05 -10.80 5.78
C ASP A 626 -9.36 -11.91 4.76
N GLN A 627 -10.62 -12.36 4.72
CA GLN A 627 -11.10 -13.35 3.75
C GLN A 627 -10.95 -12.84 2.31
N ASP A 628 -11.30 -11.59 2.04
CA ASP A 628 -11.12 -10.98 0.71
C ASP A 628 -9.64 -10.89 0.31
N ILE A 629 -8.74 -10.61 1.26
CA ILE A 629 -7.29 -10.60 1.02
C ILE A 629 -6.78 -12.03 0.71
N LEU A 630 -7.23 -13.06 1.43
CA LEU A 630 -6.89 -14.46 1.14
C LEU A 630 -7.37 -14.88 -0.27
N ILE A 631 -8.60 -14.51 -0.62
CA ILE A 631 -9.18 -14.78 -1.94
C ILE A 631 -8.39 -14.06 -3.02
N HIS A 632 -7.99 -12.81 -2.79
CA HIS A 632 -7.14 -12.06 -3.70
C HIS A 632 -5.77 -12.74 -3.89
N GLU A 633 -5.16 -13.27 -2.83
CA GLU A 633 -3.92 -14.05 -2.94
C GLU A 633 -4.12 -15.30 -3.80
N LEU A 634 -5.19 -16.08 -3.57
CA LEU A 634 -5.53 -17.25 -4.40
C LEU A 634 -5.77 -16.89 -5.88
N HIS A 635 -6.41 -15.75 -6.15
CA HIS A 635 -6.56 -15.21 -7.51
C HIS A 635 -5.22 -14.80 -8.11
N SER A 636 -4.29 -14.25 -7.31
CA SER A 636 -2.95 -13.88 -7.76
C SER A 636 -2.13 -15.11 -8.15
N TRP A 637 -2.31 -16.21 -7.40
CA TRP A 637 -1.68 -17.51 -7.63
C TRP A 637 -2.44 -18.39 -8.64
N ARG A 638 -3.57 -17.93 -9.19
CA ARG A 638 -4.36 -18.65 -10.21
C ARG A 638 -4.94 -19.99 -9.75
N PHE A 639 -5.17 -20.16 -8.44
CA PHE A 639 -5.80 -21.35 -7.90
C PHE A 639 -7.14 -21.66 -8.62
N PHE A 640 -7.97 -20.63 -8.82
CA PHE A 640 -9.29 -20.76 -9.43
C PHE A 640 -9.30 -20.96 -10.95
N ASP A 641 -8.15 -20.86 -11.63
CA ASP A 641 -8.06 -21.26 -13.05
C ASP A 641 -7.99 -22.80 -13.18
N VAL A 642 -7.67 -23.49 -12.09
CA VAL A 642 -7.41 -24.93 -12.05
C VAL A 642 -8.42 -25.68 -11.18
N PHE A 643 -8.88 -25.04 -10.09
CA PHE A 643 -9.80 -25.62 -9.12
C PHE A 643 -11.14 -24.89 -9.10
N GLU A 644 -12.20 -25.67 -8.92
CA GLU A 644 -13.57 -25.19 -8.75
C GLU A 644 -14.24 -25.94 -7.61
N PHE A 645 -15.13 -25.26 -6.89
CA PHE A 645 -15.88 -25.86 -5.80
C PHE A 645 -17.03 -26.71 -6.35
N ASN A 646 -17.02 -28.01 -6.04
CA ASN A 646 -18.10 -28.91 -6.37
C ASN A 646 -19.23 -28.74 -5.35
N ALA A 647 -20.28 -27.99 -5.70
CA ALA A 647 -21.38 -27.73 -4.78
C ALA A 647 -22.13 -29.01 -4.35
N ALA A 648 -22.25 -30.00 -5.24
CA ALA A 648 -22.94 -31.27 -4.97
C ALA A 648 -22.18 -32.14 -3.96
N LYS A 649 -20.85 -32.23 -4.13
CA LYS A 649 -19.99 -33.08 -3.29
C LYS A 649 -19.28 -32.31 -2.15
N LYS A 650 -19.47 -30.99 -2.09
CA LYS A 650 -18.94 -30.05 -1.08
C LYS A 650 -17.41 -30.10 -0.91
N TYR A 651 -16.67 -30.26 -2.00
CA TYR A 651 -15.20 -30.19 -1.99
C TYR A 651 -14.65 -29.39 -3.16
N TRP A 652 -13.42 -28.91 -3.02
CA TRP A 652 -12.66 -28.32 -4.11
C TRP A 652 -12.02 -29.41 -4.97
N ALA A 653 -12.25 -29.36 -6.27
CA ALA A 653 -11.67 -30.30 -7.22
C ALA A 653 -11.00 -29.56 -8.35
N CYS A 654 -9.96 -30.16 -8.92
CA CYS A 654 -9.44 -29.67 -10.19
C CYS A 654 -10.51 -29.80 -11.27
N PHE A 655 -10.44 -28.95 -12.28
CA PHE A 655 -11.40 -28.88 -13.39
C PHE A 655 -11.74 -30.26 -13.98
N MET A 656 -10.75 -31.13 -14.22
CA MET A 656 -10.96 -32.47 -14.78
C MET A 656 -11.82 -33.40 -13.91
N CYS A 657 -11.78 -33.21 -12.58
CA CYS A 657 -12.62 -33.97 -11.66
C CYS A 657 -14.04 -33.41 -11.52
N ASN A 658 -14.26 -32.15 -11.91
CA ASN A 658 -15.57 -31.52 -11.89
C ASN A 658 -16.30 -31.65 -13.24
N HIS A 659 -15.56 -31.67 -14.35
CA HIS A 659 -16.09 -31.69 -15.72
C HIS A 659 -15.47 -32.83 -16.54
N PRO A 660 -15.69 -34.12 -16.18
CA PRO A 660 -15.13 -35.24 -16.92
C PRO A 660 -15.63 -35.34 -18.37
N GLU A 661 -16.80 -34.78 -18.69
CA GLU A 661 -17.40 -34.75 -20.03
C GLU A 661 -16.62 -33.89 -21.03
N LYS A 662 -15.95 -32.83 -20.56
CA LYS A 662 -15.11 -31.96 -21.38
C LYS A 662 -13.79 -32.62 -21.81
N MET A 663 -13.55 -33.84 -21.33
CA MET A 663 -12.40 -34.67 -21.71
C MET A 663 -12.41 -34.99 -23.21
N CYS A 664 -13.58 -35.29 -23.81
CA CYS A 664 -13.67 -35.65 -25.23
C CYS A 664 -13.27 -34.49 -26.16
N ASP A 665 -13.51 -33.25 -25.74
CA ASP A 665 -13.23 -32.06 -26.56
C ASP A 665 -11.76 -31.62 -26.50
N LEU A 666 -11.08 -31.89 -25.38
CA LEU A 666 -9.71 -31.45 -25.11
C LEU A 666 -8.66 -32.57 -25.25
N MET A 667 -9.08 -33.84 -25.30
CA MET A 667 -8.20 -35.01 -25.39
C MET A 667 -8.44 -35.80 -26.67
N LYS A 668 -7.39 -36.07 -27.45
CA LYS A 668 -7.41 -37.01 -28.58
C LYS A 668 -6.36 -38.09 -28.36
N ASN A 669 -6.75 -39.36 -28.41
CA ASN A 669 -5.87 -40.53 -28.17
C ASN A 669 -5.10 -40.48 -26.84
N GLY A 670 -5.72 -39.96 -25.77
CA GLY A 670 -5.11 -39.87 -24.45
C GLY A 670 -4.13 -38.71 -24.25
N ALA A 671 -3.96 -37.83 -25.25
CA ALA A 671 -3.12 -36.63 -25.16
C ALA A 671 -3.95 -35.35 -25.30
N PRO A 672 -3.60 -34.25 -24.59
CA PRO A 672 -4.25 -32.96 -24.73
C PRO A 672 -3.96 -32.38 -26.12
N VAL A 673 -5.03 -32.07 -26.88
CA VAL A 673 -4.91 -31.52 -28.23
C VAL A 673 -5.84 -30.32 -28.39
N ILE A 674 -5.27 -29.17 -28.75
CA ILE A 674 -6.03 -27.98 -29.14
C ILE A 674 -5.27 -27.23 -30.23
N ALA A 675 -5.97 -26.73 -31.24
CA ALA A 675 -5.33 -26.09 -32.40
C ALA A 675 -6.16 -24.94 -32.93
N GLY A 676 -5.56 -23.75 -33.14
CA GLY A 676 -6.24 -22.61 -33.74
C GLY A 676 -5.44 -21.31 -33.78
N GLN A 677 -6.10 -20.26 -34.27
CA GLN A 677 -5.47 -18.96 -34.49
C GLN A 677 -5.34 -18.16 -33.18
N LEU A 678 -4.11 -17.86 -32.78
CA LEU A 678 -3.79 -17.00 -31.66
C LEU A 678 -2.98 -15.79 -32.13
N ARG A 679 -3.23 -14.64 -31.53
CA ARG A 679 -2.36 -13.46 -31.61
C ARG A 679 -1.32 -13.57 -30.52
N GLU A 680 -0.08 -13.86 -30.89
CA GLU A 680 1.07 -13.84 -30.01
C GLU A 680 1.59 -12.40 -29.89
N LYS A 681 1.84 -11.94 -28.66
CA LYS A 681 2.51 -10.66 -28.38
C LYS A 681 4.02 -10.91 -28.39
N LYS A 682 4.67 -10.63 -29.53
CA LYS A 682 6.09 -10.91 -29.73
C LYS A 682 6.90 -9.62 -29.81
N GLY A 683 8.03 -9.62 -29.11
CA GLY A 683 8.93 -8.49 -28.96
C GLY A 683 9.72 -8.68 -27.67
N ARG A 684 11.04 -8.49 -27.74
CA ARG A 684 11.95 -8.72 -26.60
C ARG A 684 11.71 -7.70 -25.48
N TRP A 685 11.03 -6.58 -25.78
CA TRP A 685 10.76 -5.43 -24.90
C TRP A 685 9.28 -5.12 -24.74
N LYS A 686 8.86 -4.60 -23.58
CA LYS A 686 7.44 -4.41 -23.24
C LYS A 686 6.69 -3.45 -24.18
N PHE A 687 7.38 -2.50 -24.79
CA PHE A 687 6.84 -1.45 -25.66
C PHE A 687 6.95 -1.77 -27.17
N LEU A 688 8.00 -2.47 -27.62
CA LEU A 688 8.14 -3.04 -28.99
C LEU A 688 7.21 -4.22 -29.30
N LYS A 689 6.44 -4.70 -28.33
CA LYS A 689 5.65 -5.93 -28.43
C LYS A 689 4.46 -5.74 -29.37
N ARG A 690 4.62 -6.16 -30.62
CA ARG A 690 3.55 -6.18 -31.64
C ARG A 690 2.77 -7.50 -31.60
N TRP A 691 1.47 -7.43 -31.90
CA TRP A 691 0.63 -8.62 -32.00
C TRP A 691 0.80 -9.26 -33.39
N LYS A 692 1.21 -10.52 -33.43
CA LYS A 692 1.26 -11.33 -34.67
C LYS A 692 0.25 -12.46 -34.58
N THR A 693 -0.64 -12.56 -35.56
CA THR A 693 -1.59 -13.68 -35.66
C THR A 693 -0.88 -14.88 -36.25
N ARG A 694 -0.95 -16.04 -35.59
CA ARG A 694 -0.40 -17.31 -36.08
C ARG A 694 -1.32 -18.46 -35.71
N TYR A 695 -1.18 -19.59 -36.39
CA TYR A 695 -1.90 -20.81 -36.07
C TYR A 695 -1.03 -21.69 -35.16
N PHE A 696 -1.53 -22.01 -33.98
CA PHE A 696 -0.85 -22.83 -32.98
C PHE A 696 -1.55 -24.17 -32.82
N THR A 697 -0.78 -25.22 -32.59
CA THR A 697 -1.27 -26.56 -32.30
C THR A 697 -0.54 -27.11 -31.09
N LEU A 698 -1.24 -27.35 -29.99
CA LEU A 698 -0.79 -28.19 -28.88
C LEU A 698 -1.11 -29.64 -29.21
N SER A 699 -0.08 -30.50 -29.23
CA SER A 699 -0.20 -31.94 -29.47
C SER A 699 0.52 -32.70 -28.37
N GLY A 700 -0.17 -32.94 -27.25
CA GLY A 700 0.39 -33.65 -26.10
C GLY A 700 1.47 -32.84 -25.39
N THR A 701 2.74 -33.16 -25.66
CA THR A 701 3.92 -32.63 -24.95
C THR A 701 4.59 -31.45 -25.64
N GLN A 702 4.00 -30.92 -26.72
CA GLN A 702 4.62 -29.85 -27.50
C GLN A 702 3.58 -28.92 -28.11
N ILE A 703 3.89 -27.61 -28.07
CA ILE A 703 3.16 -26.55 -28.78
C ILE A 703 3.94 -26.24 -30.04
N THR A 704 3.29 -26.30 -31.19
CA THR A 704 3.91 -26.07 -32.50
C THR A 704 3.21 -24.93 -33.22
N TYR A 705 3.97 -24.14 -33.98
CA TYR A 705 3.42 -23.12 -34.86
C TYR A 705 4.34 -22.85 -36.05
N SER A 706 3.75 -22.43 -37.17
CA SER A 706 4.51 -22.09 -38.39
C SER A 706 4.91 -20.60 -38.41
N LYS A 707 6.20 -20.35 -38.71
CA LYS A 707 6.74 -19.01 -38.96
C LYS A 707 6.59 -18.58 -40.43
N SER A 708 6.68 -19.55 -41.36
CA SER A 708 6.58 -19.47 -42.82
C SER A 708 6.28 -20.87 -43.41
N ASP A 709 5.96 -20.99 -44.71
CA ASP A 709 5.61 -22.27 -45.38
C ASP A 709 6.65 -23.40 -45.24
N GLN A 710 7.87 -23.11 -44.76
CA GLN A 710 8.95 -24.09 -44.59
C GLN A 710 9.57 -24.13 -43.18
N GLN A 711 9.14 -23.29 -42.22
CA GLN A 711 9.76 -23.21 -40.88
C GLN A 711 8.73 -23.36 -39.75
N HIS A 712 8.89 -24.40 -38.95
CA HIS A 712 8.07 -24.68 -37.76
C HIS A 712 8.89 -24.46 -36.48
N GLU A 713 8.31 -23.74 -35.51
CA GLU A 713 8.87 -23.66 -34.16
C GLU A 713 8.07 -24.53 -33.19
N THR A 714 8.80 -25.10 -32.24
CA THR A 714 8.24 -25.99 -31.22
C THR A 714 8.65 -25.53 -29.82
N LEU A 715 7.67 -25.44 -28.92
CA LEU A 715 7.86 -25.22 -27.50
C LEU A 715 7.48 -26.50 -26.75
N PRO A 716 8.45 -27.23 -26.19
CA PRO A 716 8.17 -28.39 -25.34
C PRO A 716 7.41 -27.96 -24.08
N VAL A 717 6.34 -28.68 -23.77
CA VAL A 717 5.50 -28.44 -22.59
C VAL A 717 6.29 -28.63 -21.29
N SER A 718 7.32 -29.48 -21.28
CA SER A 718 8.22 -29.66 -20.13
C SER A 718 8.99 -28.40 -19.74
N LYS A 719 9.15 -27.42 -20.64
CA LYS A 719 9.78 -26.13 -20.35
C LYS A 719 8.82 -25.11 -19.73
N ILE A 720 7.52 -25.39 -19.75
CA ILE A 720 6.49 -24.50 -19.23
C ILE A 720 6.43 -24.65 -17.71
N GLN A 721 6.76 -23.57 -17.01
CA GLN A 721 6.71 -23.50 -15.55
C GLN A 721 5.30 -23.16 -15.06
N SER A 722 4.58 -22.28 -15.76
CA SER A 722 3.20 -21.95 -15.42
C SER A 722 2.44 -21.35 -16.60
N VAL A 723 1.11 -21.41 -16.54
CA VAL A 723 0.19 -20.84 -17.54
C VAL A 723 -0.82 -19.96 -16.80
N LYS A 724 -1.16 -18.81 -17.37
CA LYS A 724 -1.91 -17.76 -16.66
C LYS A 724 -2.96 -17.11 -17.55
N ALA A 725 -4.22 -17.15 -17.15
CA ALA A 725 -5.23 -16.30 -17.78
C ALA A 725 -5.02 -14.82 -17.38
N VAL A 726 -5.15 -13.88 -18.31
CA VAL A 726 -4.99 -12.43 -18.06
C VAL A 726 -6.36 -11.77 -17.99
N ARG A 727 -6.71 -11.26 -16.81
CA ARG A 727 -7.99 -10.61 -16.46
C ARG A 727 -7.72 -9.19 -15.92
N LYS A 728 -8.62 -8.23 -16.16
CA LYS A 728 -8.53 -6.84 -15.65
C LYS A 728 -9.04 -6.75 -14.18
N GLY A 729 -9.97 -7.63 -13.82
CA GLY A 729 -10.44 -7.91 -12.45
C GLY A 729 -10.87 -9.38 -12.30
N TYR A 730 -11.11 -9.84 -11.07
CA TYR A 730 -11.38 -11.27 -10.81
C TYR A 730 -12.72 -11.78 -11.38
N ARG A 731 -13.68 -10.87 -11.64
CA ARG A 731 -14.97 -11.16 -12.29
C ARG A 731 -14.95 -11.01 -13.82
N ASP A 732 -13.83 -10.58 -14.40
CA ASP A 732 -13.76 -10.31 -15.84
C ASP A 732 -13.40 -11.55 -16.66
N ILE A 733 -13.98 -11.65 -17.85
CA ILE A 733 -13.62 -12.65 -18.86
C ILE A 733 -12.16 -12.42 -19.30
N PRO A 734 -11.30 -13.45 -19.29
CA PRO A 734 -9.91 -13.29 -19.68
C PRO A 734 -9.79 -12.86 -21.14
N LYS A 735 -9.03 -11.79 -21.39
CA LYS A 735 -8.82 -11.22 -22.73
C LYS A 735 -7.53 -11.69 -23.40
N ALA A 736 -6.65 -12.34 -22.64
CA ALA A 736 -5.40 -12.95 -23.09
C ALA A 736 -4.99 -14.08 -22.11
N PHE A 737 -3.96 -14.85 -22.45
CA PHE A 737 -3.26 -15.74 -21.52
C PHE A 737 -1.75 -15.67 -21.70
N GLU A 738 -0.99 -16.05 -20.68
CA GLU A 738 0.48 -16.04 -20.66
C GLU A 738 1.02 -17.45 -20.37
N ILE A 739 2.13 -17.82 -20.99
CA ILE A 739 2.90 -19.03 -20.72
C ILE A 739 4.27 -18.57 -20.22
N PHE A 740 4.65 -19.03 -19.03
CA PHE A 740 5.95 -18.75 -18.42
C PHE A 740 6.85 -19.97 -18.58
N THR A 741 8.02 -19.76 -19.17
CA THR A 741 9.14 -20.71 -19.17
C THR A 741 10.27 -20.14 -18.31
N ALA A 742 11.36 -20.90 -18.14
CA ALA A 742 12.51 -20.46 -17.36
C ALA A 742 13.19 -19.20 -17.94
N ASP A 743 13.09 -19.02 -19.24
CA ASP A 743 13.80 -18.03 -20.05
C ASP A 743 12.87 -16.97 -20.67
N GLN A 744 11.57 -17.25 -20.82
CA GLN A 744 10.66 -16.37 -21.56
C GLN A 744 9.23 -16.38 -21.01
N THR A 745 8.52 -15.26 -21.21
CA THR A 745 7.06 -15.19 -21.04
C THR A 745 6.41 -14.92 -22.39
N TYR A 746 5.56 -15.84 -22.84
CA TYR A 746 4.75 -15.71 -24.04
C TYR A 746 3.36 -15.20 -23.68
N THR A 747 2.81 -14.22 -24.41
CA THR A 747 1.44 -13.71 -24.20
C THR A 747 0.60 -13.92 -25.45
N PHE A 748 -0.59 -14.49 -25.31
CA PHE A 748 -1.47 -14.86 -26.42
C PHE A 748 -2.88 -14.30 -26.26
N LYS A 749 -3.55 -13.98 -27.38
CA LYS A 749 -4.99 -13.67 -27.44
C LYS A 749 -5.66 -14.57 -28.48
N ALA A 750 -6.82 -15.14 -28.18
CA ALA A 750 -7.62 -15.85 -29.18
C ALA A 750 -8.54 -14.89 -29.96
N LYS A 751 -8.77 -15.14 -31.25
CA LYS A 751 -9.82 -14.47 -32.06
C LYS A 751 -10.70 -15.55 -32.70
N GLY A 752 -12.01 -15.37 -32.71
CA GLY A 752 -12.95 -16.35 -33.27
C GLY A 752 -13.29 -17.49 -32.31
N HIS A 753 -13.86 -18.57 -32.84
CA HIS A 753 -14.49 -19.76 -32.23
C HIS A 753 -13.77 -20.47 -31.05
N GLN A 754 -12.60 -20.00 -30.61
CA GLN A 754 -11.81 -20.57 -29.52
C GLN A 754 -11.82 -19.69 -28.29
N ASN A 755 -12.20 -20.26 -27.14
CA ASN A 755 -12.17 -19.54 -25.88
C ASN A 755 -10.76 -19.63 -25.25
N ILE A 756 -10.25 -18.50 -24.73
CA ILE A 756 -8.98 -18.42 -23.98
C ILE A 756 -8.95 -19.42 -22.82
N GLU A 757 -10.10 -19.66 -22.18
CA GLU A 757 -10.22 -20.62 -21.08
C GLU A 757 -9.93 -22.06 -21.52
N GLN A 758 -10.36 -22.45 -22.72
CA GLN A 758 -10.08 -23.79 -23.27
C GLN A 758 -8.57 -23.99 -23.51
N TRP A 759 -7.89 -22.97 -24.02
CA TRP A 759 -6.43 -22.99 -24.19
C TRP A 759 -5.70 -23.14 -22.86
N VAL A 760 -6.07 -22.30 -21.88
CA VAL A 760 -5.46 -22.34 -20.54
C VAL A 760 -5.71 -23.70 -19.87
N GLN A 761 -6.91 -24.26 -19.97
CA GLN A 761 -7.24 -25.58 -19.43
C GLN A 761 -6.42 -26.69 -20.09
N CYS A 762 -6.39 -26.73 -21.42
CA CYS A 762 -5.65 -27.75 -22.17
C CYS A 762 -4.15 -27.72 -21.87
N LEU A 763 -3.57 -26.52 -21.73
CA LEU A 763 -2.18 -26.34 -21.35
C LEU A 763 -1.88 -26.79 -19.92
N HIS A 764 -2.74 -26.50 -18.94
CA HIS A 764 -2.56 -27.00 -17.57
C HIS A 764 -2.57 -28.53 -17.50
N ILE A 765 -3.42 -29.18 -18.30
CA ILE A 765 -3.46 -30.64 -18.40
C ILE A 765 -2.14 -31.16 -18.99
N ALA A 766 -1.67 -30.57 -20.08
CA ALA A 766 -0.43 -30.95 -20.74
C ALA A 766 0.79 -30.79 -19.81
N VAL A 767 0.89 -29.67 -19.10
CA VAL A 767 1.97 -29.40 -18.13
C VAL A 767 1.96 -30.43 -17.00
N ALA A 768 0.79 -30.69 -16.43
CA ALA A 768 0.66 -31.67 -15.36
C ALA A 768 0.98 -33.10 -15.80
N GLN A 769 0.67 -33.48 -17.05
CA GLN A 769 1.04 -34.78 -17.60
C GLN A 769 2.54 -34.87 -17.90
N ALA A 770 3.17 -33.81 -18.43
CA ALA A 770 4.60 -33.78 -18.68
C ALA A 770 5.41 -33.97 -17.38
N HIS A 771 5.01 -33.31 -16.29
CA HIS A 771 5.64 -33.47 -14.98
C HIS A 771 5.36 -34.82 -14.30
N LYS A 772 4.41 -35.63 -14.79
CA LYS A 772 4.24 -37.02 -14.33
C LYS A 772 5.27 -37.98 -14.92
N GLY A 773 5.87 -37.66 -16.07
CA GLY A 773 6.83 -38.53 -16.79
C GLY A 773 8.27 -38.46 -16.29
N ASP A 774 8.70 -37.31 -15.76
CA ASP A 774 10.08 -37.11 -15.30
C ASP A 774 10.42 -37.85 -13.99
N ASP A 775 9.42 -38.11 -13.14
CA ASP A 775 9.61 -38.83 -11.87
C ASP A 775 9.75 -40.35 -12.05
N SER A 776 9.35 -40.89 -13.22
CA SER A 776 9.51 -42.31 -13.56
C SER A 776 10.87 -42.67 -14.17
N GLY A 777 11.75 -41.68 -14.45
CA GLY A 777 13.01 -41.87 -15.17
C GLY A 777 14.27 -42.07 -14.32
N LYS A 778 14.21 -41.91 -12.98
CA LYS A 778 15.38 -42.00 -12.08
C LYS A 778 15.46 -43.28 -11.23
N GLY A 779 14.90 -44.38 -11.72
CA GLY A 779 14.80 -45.63 -10.96
C GLY A 779 15.19 -46.90 -11.71
N ALA A 780 16.10 -46.84 -12.69
CA ALA A 780 16.57 -48.03 -13.41
C ALA A 780 18.10 -48.11 -13.41
N GLY A 781 18.66 -48.39 -12.23
CA GLY A 781 20.05 -48.82 -12.05
C GLY A 781 20.09 -49.96 -11.03
N LYS A 782 20.36 -51.17 -11.51
CA LYS A 782 20.57 -52.43 -10.75
C LYS A 782 21.29 -52.23 -9.41
N VAL A 783 20.74 -52.79 -8.32
CA VAL A 783 21.45 -53.66 -7.35
C VAL A 783 20.42 -54.57 -6.65
N GLU A 784 20.53 -55.88 -6.85
CA GLU A 784 20.02 -56.90 -5.92
C GLU A 784 21.08 -57.14 -4.83
N GLY A 785 20.67 -57.20 -3.56
CA GLY A 785 21.55 -57.57 -2.45
C GLY A 785 20.98 -57.20 -1.08
N ALA A 786 20.74 -58.21 -0.24
CA ALA A 786 20.04 -58.18 1.04
C ALA A 786 20.65 -57.32 2.16
N GLY A 787 19.83 -56.90 3.13
CA GLY A 787 20.31 -56.47 4.46
C GLY A 787 19.33 -55.57 5.25
N GLN A 788 18.88 -56.04 6.40
CA GLN A 788 18.14 -55.27 7.42
C GLN A 788 18.99 -54.13 8.02
N GLY A 789 18.38 -53.01 8.41
CA GLY A 789 19.03 -52.00 9.25
C GLY A 789 18.26 -50.69 9.39
N ALA A 790 18.04 -50.26 10.62
CA ALA A 790 17.39 -49.01 11.02
C ALA A 790 18.23 -47.76 10.67
N GLY A 791 17.58 -46.60 10.51
CA GLY A 791 18.26 -45.29 10.63
C GLY A 791 17.75 -44.18 9.72
N GLY A 792 17.38 -43.04 10.34
CA GLY A 792 17.53 -41.67 9.83
C GLY A 792 16.98 -41.31 8.44
N ARG A 793 15.83 -40.61 8.39
CA ARG A 793 15.53 -39.73 7.24
C ARG A 793 16.30 -38.42 7.41
N GLU A 794 17.44 -38.34 6.75
CA GLU A 794 18.18 -37.10 6.52
C GLU A 794 17.35 -36.09 5.72
N ASN A 795 17.53 -34.83 6.06
CA ASN A 795 17.00 -33.67 5.36
C ASN A 795 17.55 -33.61 3.93
N VAL A 796 16.70 -33.92 2.94
CA VAL A 796 17.01 -33.59 1.54
C VAL A 796 16.82 -32.09 1.34
N VAL A 797 17.92 -31.35 1.35
CA VAL A 797 17.98 -29.98 0.87
C VAL A 797 17.79 -30.02 -0.65
N ILE A 798 16.60 -29.66 -1.12
CA ILE A 798 16.34 -29.42 -2.54
C ILE A 798 16.71 -27.97 -2.82
N GLU A 799 17.87 -27.75 -3.44
CA GLU A 799 18.24 -26.44 -3.96
C GLU A 799 17.30 -26.00 -5.10
N ARG A 800 16.94 -24.71 -5.07
CA ARG A 800 16.01 -24.03 -6.00
C ARG A 800 16.38 -24.23 -7.48
N PRO A 801 15.38 -24.43 -8.37
CA PRO A 801 15.32 -23.74 -9.65
C PRO A 801 14.78 -22.31 -9.42
N ARG A 802 15.42 -21.32 -10.04
CA ARG A 802 15.11 -19.89 -9.89
C ARG A 802 13.66 -19.59 -10.33
N SER A 803 12.88 -18.99 -9.42
CA SER A 803 11.57 -18.39 -9.70
C SER A 803 11.71 -16.86 -9.76
N VAL A 804 11.18 -16.24 -10.80
CA VAL A 804 11.29 -14.81 -11.15
C VAL A 804 10.34 -13.91 -10.31
N MET A 805 9.72 -14.43 -9.24
CA MET A 805 8.77 -13.65 -8.44
C MET A 805 9.39 -12.80 -7.30
N ASP A 806 10.72 -12.81 -7.12
CA ASP A 806 11.40 -12.04 -6.05
C ASP A 806 11.78 -10.60 -6.44
N THR A 807 11.37 -10.07 -7.60
CA THR A 807 11.65 -8.67 -8.01
C THR A 807 10.38 -7.86 -8.20
N LYS A 808 9.75 -7.43 -7.11
CA LYS A 808 8.94 -6.20 -7.00
C LYS A 808 8.85 -5.79 -5.52
N LEU A 809 9.79 -4.93 -5.10
CA LEU A 809 9.53 -3.90 -4.11
C LEU A 809 8.77 -2.76 -4.80
#